data_AF-A0A943K3X2-F1
#
_entry.id   AF-A0A943K3X2-F1
#
_cell.length_a   1.000
_cell.length_b   1.000
_cell.length_c   1.000
_cell.angle_alpha   90.00
_cell.angle_beta   90.00
_cell.angle_gamma   90.00
#
_symmetry.space_group_name_H-M   'P 1'
#
loop_
_entity.id
_entity.type
_entity.pdbx_description
1 polymer ?
#
loop_
_entity_poly.entity_id
_entity_poly.type
_entity_poly.pdbx_seq_one_letter_code
_entity_poly.pdbx_strand_id
1 'polypeptide(L)'
;MKKKYPKLICAFAAAVLCFTGGMLAAEPRSASAAETSGNWGKNNITLKDVTSSIEIKNIVSNPVTYKDNAENGTLVSASETVNVSVMTGSQTVIFTAAYPYTTTKRTGDYTEYSVEKNSDGKYCVTAINAEGDGTTYIPVGGFVLSVPKSESYALRVNDVVELGGTAIAIADKAVESESGSRVAIDLINGNRSAPMVVYYDYDFGDKTGTNVYGTEMAAVYDETSGKFVVQNFRAFGEGDASGIFIPDNGFVLSAYGEGYRGIMMENQRFSAGDKLTMVGFDYIRFGGEAISYVYNYDYYDSQSSTDEFNSNPGRMETATSPFAAYRGTDQTIIYHDGWSYNGSAGTGTNVYGYEVAVDATGTVVERGVNVGSVPAGGYVISGHGKGRDFIRSNIPLGATVSLDASKKTYYVTTSLNSYYVSTKAAVEDALSAARKKIAQLYDIDTEAANRKIEEARTELDKLLAFKEDIEAKTEQNTWSAQEKTNALMAYNTAKLKAESVAQELTALSAESKPVTARAVWHRPTEKTLEALTETLDTYRDTGINLILLETFFNGYSMFRSDYVEYHKDFVSASYGTYKDYVSAFTALAAERGIEVHAWVEDFYVGLSTDVRLLREHEDWIVYNDDGTIYQRKEGGAYIFIDPSNKATGDFLIAYYKELVEKNPLIKGLNLDYIRYPVSTQKEDTGYTKNAMLEFAASVGVADKLNASSSVKDMITAFRKWVLNSNYNAAAEENYKKWCDYRVNAVNAFVKRVNKEVKGESSLLLSTAVFSSPASTLEQKKQDWRTWIANGWIDIATPMAYYDSSVDVLQGVADMILISGGSCYYYTGLASSFRGLPAYENVNQIEASYLGGADGYAIFCSTQIIGHADVQKVLKAGYNSAPAVLPHAQTDKILKAYFDTMLDRADRLYIPAGGMNEEQKSALEAKFRNILSMPYSTAEELGAIGTAVKDIAKTSSLRKLASGYAQARLSESLSELSSLLERKQAMLEAKNPSPDPVPDPVGPGKDEDNADGKKKGCKSSFGAGAALITLVAAGVTVCARGKKRGE
;
A
#
# COMPACT_ATOMS: atom_id res chain seq x y z
N MET A 1 -31.18 20.26 32.29
CA MET A 1 -30.78 20.74 30.94
C MET A 1 -29.26 20.61 30.86
N LYS A 2 -28.63 19.51 30.41
CA LYS A 2 -28.54 18.88 29.07
C LYS A 2 -27.99 19.81 27.96
N LYS A 3 -26.71 19.64 27.61
CA LYS A 3 -26.07 19.57 26.26
C LYS A 3 -24.54 19.56 26.48
N LYS A 4 -23.85 18.41 26.58
CA LYS A 4 -23.32 17.49 25.54
C LYS A 4 -22.36 18.16 24.52
N TYR A 5 -21.06 18.01 24.78
CA TYR A 5 -19.94 18.11 23.82
C TYR A 5 -19.41 16.69 23.55
N PRO A 6 -19.10 16.29 22.30
CA PRO A 6 -18.34 15.08 22.03
C PRO A 6 -16.83 15.39 22.02
N LYS A 7 -16.03 14.51 22.63
CA LYS A 7 -14.55 14.50 22.58
C LYS A 7 -14.10 13.34 21.69
N LEU A 8 -13.29 13.63 20.67
CA LEU A 8 -12.62 12.65 19.79
C LEU A 8 -11.41 12.02 20.50
N ILE A 9 -11.20 10.72 20.26
CA ILE A 9 -10.13 9.89 20.83
C ILE A 9 -9.45 9.10 19.70
N CYS A 10 -8.12 9.21 19.62
CA CYS A 10 -7.09 8.34 19.03
C CYS A 10 -7.51 7.32 17.94
N ALA A 11 -7.13 7.60 16.70
CA ALA A 11 -7.08 6.64 15.59
C ALA A 11 -5.63 6.20 15.32
N PHE A 12 -5.35 4.91 15.56
CA PHE A 12 -4.11 4.22 15.16
C PHE A 12 -4.43 2.88 14.45
N ALA A 13 -5.57 2.81 13.76
CA ALA A 13 -6.09 1.58 13.14
C ALA A 13 -6.47 1.74 11.65
N ALA A 14 -5.93 2.71 10.94
CA ALA A 14 -6.42 3.07 9.60
C ALA A 14 -5.72 2.38 8.40
N ALA A 15 -4.69 1.56 8.60
CA ALA A 15 -3.97 0.92 7.47
C ALA A 15 -4.53 -0.45 7.01
N VAL A 16 -5.65 -0.92 7.58
CA VAL A 16 -6.37 -2.14 7.14
C VAL A 16 -7.81 -1.82 6.70
N LEU A 17 -8.15 -0.53 6.59
CA LEU A 17 -9.52 -0.07 6.36
C LEU A 17 -9.92 0.14 4.89
N CYS A 18 -9.09 -0.31 3.95
CA CYS A 18 -9.52 -0.49 2.58
C CYS A 18 -9.57 -2.00 2.32
N PHE A 19 -10.78 -2.50 2.05
CA PHE A 19 -11.03 -3.82 1.45
C PHE A 19 -11.12 -5.06 2.35
N THR A 20 -12.04 -5.04 3.33
CA THR A 20 -12.82 -6.25 3.62
C THR A 20 -14.29 -5.94 3.39
N GLY A 21 -14.88 -6.60 2.40
CA GLY A 21 -16.30 -6.52 2.08
C GLY A 21 -17.16 -6.86 3.29
N GLY A 22 -17.61 -5.82 3.99
CA GLY A 22 -18.65 -5.87 5.00
C GLY A 22 -19.60 -4.74 4.70
N MET A 23 -20.53 -4.96 3.75
CA MET A 23 -21.72 -4.14 3.64
C MET A 23 -22.49 -4.25 4.96
N LEU A 24 -22.23 -3.34 5.90
CA LEU A 24 -23.31 -2.86 6.74
C LEU A 24 -24.25 -2.12 5.79
N ALA A 25 -25.30 -2.81 5.37
CA ALA A 25 -26.46 -2.21 4.74
C ALA A 25 -27.03 -1.19 5.72
N ALA A 26 -26.48 0.03 5.71
CA ALA A 26 -27.28 1.20 6.00
C ALA A 26 -28.41 1.15 4.99
N GLU A 27 -29.66 1.07 5.49
CA GLU A 27 -30.84 1.10 4.64
C GLU A 27 -30.66 2.18 3.56
N PRO A 28 -30.84 1.84 2.26
CA PRO A 28 -30.71 2.82 1.20
C PRO A 28 -31.79 3.88 1.42
N ARG A 29 -31.39 5.04 1.94
CA ARG A 29 -32.27 6.19 1.96
C ARG A 29 -32.57 6.53 0.51
N SER A 30 -33.83 6.37 0.11
CA SER A 30 -34.38 7.00 -1.08
C SER A 30 -34.10 8.51 -1.00
N ALA A 31 -33.18 9.02 -1.81
CA ALA A 31 -33.02 10.45 -1.99
C ALA A 31 -33.94 10.85 -3.16
N SER A 32 -34.83 11.81 -2.93
CA SER A 32 -35.61 12.43 -4.01
C SER A 32 -34.68 13.10 -5.03
N ALA A 33 -35.17 13.29 -6.26
CA ALA A 33 -34.51 14.05 -7.33
C ALA A 33 -33.73 15.26 -6.81
N ALA A 34 -32.42 15.30 -7.07
CA ALA A 34 -31.57 16.44 -6.73
C ALA A 34 -31.35 17.30 -7.99
N GLU A 35 -31.52 18.60 -7.83
CA GLU A 35 -31.45 19.57 -8.93
C GLU A 35 -30.46 20.66 -8.55
N THR A 36 -29.53 20.93 -9.47
CA THR A 36 -28.62 22.07 -9.39
C THR A 36 -28.62 22.81 -10.71
N SER A 37 -28.61 24.13 -10.66
CA SER A 37 -28.48 24.93 -11.87
C SER A 37 -27.00 25.14 -12.17
N GLY A 38 -26.63 25.28 -13.44
CA GLY A 38 -25.43 26.05 -13.78
C GLY A 38 -25.50 27.43 -13.11
N ASN A 39 -24.41 28.19 -13.05
CA ASN A 39 -24.43 29.51 -12.38
C ASN A 39 -25.63 30.38 -12.81
N TRP A 40 -26.69 30.48 -12.00
CA TRP A 40 -27.84 31.36 -12.24
C TRP A 40 -28.00 32.31 -11.05
N GLY A 41 -27.25 33.40 -11.10
CA GLY A 41 -27.44 34.62 -10.32
C GLY A 41 -27.50 35.81 -11.28
N LYS A 42 -28.22 36.87 -10.92
CA LYS A 42 -28.21 38.13 -11.67
C LYS A 42 -26.86 38.80 -11.43
N ASN A 43 -26.00 38.77 -12.44
CA ASN A 43 -24.68 39.40 -12.39
C ASN A 43 -24.72 40.78 -13.07
N ASN A 44 -23.76 41.63 -12.70
CA ASN A 44 -23.55 42.92 -13.34
C ASN A 44 -22.15 42.93 -13.99
N ILE A 45 -22.02 43.52 -15.16
CA ILE A 45 -20.71 43.77 -15.79
C ILE A 45 -20.60 45.26 -16.14
N THR A 46 -19.38 45.77 -16.13
CA THR A 46 -19.08 47.14 -16.54
C THR A 46 -18.24 47.11 -17.80
N LEU A 47 -18.71 47.79 -18.84
CA LEU A 47 -17.98 47.99 -20.08
C LEU A 47 -17.13 49.25 -19.96
N LYS A 48 -15.83 49.13 -20.24
CA LYS A 48 -14.84 50.22 -20.23
C LYS A 48 -14.24 50.42 -21.61
N ASP A 49 -13.68 51.60 -21.82
CA ASP A 49 -13.05 52.03 -23.08
C ASP A 49 -13.97 52.05 -24.31
N VAL A 50 -15.28 51.99 -24.07
CA VAL A 50 -16.35 52.36 -25.01
C VAL A 50 -16.61 53.87 -24.97
N THR A 51 -17.36 54.43 -25.94
CA THR A 51 -17.66 55.87 -26.05
C THR A 51 -18.11 56.53 -24.72
N SER A 52 -18.76 55.77 -23.84
CA SER A 52 -19.04 56.10 -22.43
C SER A 52 -19.21 54.80 -21.64
N SER A 53 -18.60 54.63 -20.45
CA SER A 53 -18.75 53.39 -19.65
C SER A 53 -20.21 53.00 -19.43
N ILE A 54 -20.54 51.72 -19.62
CA ILE A 54 -21.91 51.20 -19.54
C ILE A 54 -21.96 50.07 -18.51
N GLU A 55 -22.88 50.16 -17.54
CA GLU A 55 -23.18 49.06 -16.61
C GLU A 55 -24.36 48.24 -17.15
N ILE A 56 -24.14 46.94 -17.37
CA ILE A 56 -25.20 46.01 -17.79
C ILE A 56 -25.63 45.20 -16.56
N LYS A 57 -26.92 45.27 -16.22
CA LYS A 57 -27.52 44.64 -15.03
C LYS A 57 -28.34 43.42 -15.37
N ASN A 58 -28.51 42.54 -14.39
CA ASN A 58 -29.37 41.36 -14.47
C ASN A 58 -28.93 40.32 -15.52
N ILE A 59 -27.63 40.17 -15.77
CA ILE A 59 -27.13 39.18 -16.74
C ILE A 59 -27.31 37.76 -16.18
N VAL A 60 -27.71 36.83 -17.06
CA VAL A 60 -27.77 35.40 -16.77
C VAL A 60 -26.49 34.73 -17.27
N SER A 61 -25.88 33.87 -16.45
CA SER A 61 -24.78 33.00 -16.88
C SER A 61 -25.25 31.59 -17.18
N ASN A 62 -24.62 30.93 -18.17
CA ASN A 62 -24.73 29.49 -18.48
C ASN A 62 -26.13 28.90 -18.25
N PRO A 63 -27.10 29.16 -19.16
CA PRO A 63 -28.50 28.91 -18.91
C PRO A 63 -28.90 27.42 -18.97
N VAL A 64 -28.30 26.58 -18.12
CA VAL A 64 -28.49 25.12 -18.07
C VAL A 64 -28.84 24.68 -16.65
N THR A 65 -29.63 23.63 -16.53
CA THR A 65 -29.97 22.96 -15.28
C THR A 65 -29.57 21.49 -15.38
N TYR A 66 -28.96 20.99 -14.31
CA TYR A 66 -28.53 19.61 -14.17
C TYR A 66 -29.41 18.92 -13.12
N LYS A 67 -29.95 17.76 -13.47
CA LYS A 67 -30.77 16.94 -12.56
C LYS A 67 -30.21 15.53 -12.52
N ASP A 68 -30.11 14.97 -11.33
CA ASP A 68 -29.81 13.57 -11.12
C ASP A 68 -30.79 12.92 -10.12
N ASN A 69 -31.14 11.68 -10.38
CA ASN A 69 -32.02 10.87 -9.54
C ASN A 69 -31.26 9.60 -9.17
N ALA A 70 -31.09 9.36 -7.86
CA ALA A 70 -30.42 8.19 -7.35
C ALA A 70 -31.38 7.34 -6.50
N GLU A 71 -31.49 6.06 -6.81
CA GLU A 71 -32.30 5.08 -6.07
C GLU A 71 -31.47 3.84 -5.78
N ASN A 72 -31.62 3.27 -4.58
CA ASN A 72 -30.95 2.03 -4.16
C ASN A 72 -29.42 2.03 -4.36
N GLY A 73 -28.76 3.18 -4.20
CA GLY A 73 -27.32 3.30 -4.38
C GLY A 73 -26.87 3.39 -5.83
N THR A 74 -27.78 3.54 -6.80
CA THR A 74 -27.48 3.71 -8.23
C THR A 74 -28.09 4.99 -8.77
N LEU A 75 -27.52 5.59 -9.83
CA LEU A 75 -28.19 6.65 -10.59
C LEU A 75 -29.21 6.02 -11.53
N VAL A 76 -30.49 6.31 -11.34
CA VAL A 76 -31.58 5.81 -12.19
C VAL A 76 -31.86 6.71 -13.39
N SER A 77 -31.56 8.00 -13.28
CA SER A 77 -31.62 8.93 -14.42
C SER A 77 -30.80 10.18 -14.14
N ALA A 78 -30.23 10.76 -15.20
CA ALA A 78 -29.68 12.11 -15.19
C ALA A 78 -30.19 12.89 -16.40
N SER A 79 -30.19 14.22 -16.32
CA SER A 79 -30.53 15.08 -17.44
C SER A 79 -29.85 16.43 -17.36
N GLU A 80 -29.57 17.00 -18.54
CA GLU A 80 -29.01 18.33 -18.71
C GLU A 80 -29.95 19.12 -19.61
N THR A 81 -30.59 20.17 -19.06
CA THR A 81 -31.64 20.89 -19.76
C THR A 81 -31.26 22.37 -19.92
N VAL A 82 -31.17 22.82 -21.16
CA VAL A 82 -30.99 24.25 -21.47
C VAL A 82 -32.31 24.99 -21.25
N ASN A 83 -32.26 26.15 -20.60
CA ASN A 83 -33.42 26.99 -20.33
C ASN A 83 -33.85 27.74 -21.60
N VAL A 84 -34.78 27.15 -22.34
CA VAL A 84 -35.32 27.69 -23.60
C VAL A 84 -35.83 29.12 -23.44
N SER A 85 -36.50 29.45 -22.33
CA SER A 85 -37.10 30.78 -22.12
C SER A 85 -36.07 31.91 -22.10
N VAL A 86 -34.85 31.63 -21.60
CA VAL A 86 -33.75 32.60 -21.64
C VAL A 86 -33.02 32.57 -22.97
N MET A 87 -32.84 31.38 -23.56
CA MET A 87 -32.21 31.26 -24.88
C MET A 87 -32.97 32.03 -25.96
N THR A 88 -34.31 32.09 -25.90
CA THR A 88 -35.17 32.79 -26.88
C THR A 88 -35.67 34.16 -26.41
N GLY A 89 -35.36 34.56 -25.17
CA GLY A 89 -35.82 35.84 -24.59
C GLY A 89 -34.92 37.03 -24.92
N SER A 90 -35.32 38.24 -24.51
CA SER A 90 -34.53 39.48 -24.69
C SER A 90 -33.48 39.69 -23.58
N GLN A 91 -33.02 38.62 -22.93
CA GLN A 91 -32.08 38.69 -21.81
C GLN A 91 -30.64 38.64 -22.32
N THR A 92 -29.77 39.53 -21.83
CA THR A 92 -28.32 39.37 -22.04
C THR A 92 -27.80 38.15 -21.29
N VAL A 93 -27.07 37.28 -22.00
CA VAL A 93 -26.53 36.02 -21.48
C VAL A 93 -25.02 36.01 -21.62
N ILE A 94 -24.34 35.50 -20.60
CA ILE A 94 -22.90 35.19 -20.66
C ILE A 94 -22.72 33.66 -20.69
N PHE A 95 -22.02 33.18 -21.71
CA PHE A 95 -21.62 31.79 -21.85
C PHE A 95 -20.15 31.66 -21.48
N THR A 96 -19.83 30.81 -20.50
CA THR A 96 -18.46 30.48 -20.09
C THR A 96 -18.19 29.01 -20.39
N ALA A 97 -16.95 28.55 -20.22
CA ALA A 97 -16.60 27.15 -20.44
C ALA A 97 -17.30 26.14 -19.51
N ALA A 98 -18.04 26.59 -18.48
CA ALA A 98 -18.93 25.76 -17.68
C ALA A 98 -20.28 25.43 -18.37
N TYR A 99 -20.56 26.05 -19.53
CA TYR A 99 -21.67 25.66 -20.40
C TYR A 99 -21.34 24.31 -21.09
N PRO A 100 -22.30 23.38 -21.23
CA PRO A 100 -22.05 22.01 -21.72
C PRO A 100 -21.62 21.92 -23.18
N TYR A 101 -21.73 23.00 -23.96
CA TYR A 101 -21.41 23.01 -25.38
C TYR A 101 -20.27 23.97 -25.68
N THR A 102 -19.48 23.66 -26.71
CA THR A 102 -18.37 24.50 -27.17
C THR A 102 -18.85 25.80 -27.84
N THR A 103 -20.09 25.83 -28.33
CA THR A 103 -20.73 27.02 -28.92
C THR A 103 -21.97 27.43 -28.14
N THR A 104 -22.42 28.68 -28.29
CA THR A 104 -23.55 29.22 -27.52
C THR A 104 -24.88 28.52 -27.78
N LYS A 105 -25.05 27.92 -28.97
CA LYS A 105 -26.32 27.33 -29.45
C LYS A 105 -27.50 28.30 -29.39
N ARG A 106 -27.25 29.61 -29.28
CA ARG A 106 -28.28 30.64 -29.16
C ARG A 106 -28.57 31.26 -30.52
N THR A 107 -29.75 30.95 -31.07
CA THR A 107 -30.17 31.46 -32.37
C THR A 107 -31.20 32.58 -32.23
N GLY A 108 -31.14 33.62 -33.06
CA GLY A 108 -32.14 34.69 -33.10
C GLY A 108 -31.53 36.08 -33.28
N ASP A 109 -32.22 37.10 -32.77
CA ASP A 109 -31.81 38.50 -32.95
C ASP A 109 -30.81 38.95 -31.87
N TYR A 110 -29.63 38.33 -31.88
CA TYR A 110 -28.54 38.57 -30.93
C TYR A 110 -27.24 38.90 -31.65
N THR A 111 -26.42 39.75 -31.02
CA THR A 111 -25.01 39.92 -31.35
C THR A 111 -24.18 39.27 -30.25
N GLU A 112 -23.25 38.40 -30.64
CA GLU A 112 -22.39 37.65 -29.75
C GLU A 112 -20.96 38.18 -29.82
N TYR A 113 -20.43 38.59 -28.67
CA TYR A 113 -19.07 39.12 -28.53
C TYR A 113 -18.21 38.09 -27.81
N SER A 114 -17.18 37.58 -28.49
CA SER A 114 -16.16 36.73 -27.86
C SER A 114 -15.21 37.60 -27.06
N VAL A 115 -14.94 37.22 -25.82
CA VAL A 115 -14.15 38.00 -24.86
C VAL A 115 -13.07 37.12 -24.23
N GLU A 116 -11.82 37.55 -24.36
CA GLU A 116 -10.63 36.83 -23.88
C GLU A 116 -9.66 37.79 -23.19
N LYS A 117 -8.70 37.26 -22.43
CA LYS A 117 -7.67 38.09 -21.80
C LYS A 117 -6.65 38.59 -22.82
N ASN A 118 -6.35 39.88 -22.78
CA ASN A 118 -5.21 40.46 -23.48
C ASN A 118 -3.89 40.21 -22.72
N SER A 119 -2.78 40.74 -23.25
CA SER A 119 -1.44 40.64 -22.65
C SER A 119 -1.33 41.24 -21.24
N ASP A 120 -2.20 42.18 -20.88
CA ASP A 120 -2.26 42.80 -19.55
C ASP A 120 -3.19 42.04 -18.58
N GLY A 121 -3.74 40.91 -19.00
CA GLY A 121 -4.67 40.09 -18.23
C GLY A 121 -6.10 40.64 -18.15
N LYS A 122 -6.44 41.67 -18.93
CA LYS A 122 -7.79 42.26 -18.98
C LYS A 122 -8.65 41.56 -20.03
N TYR A 123 -9.93 41.33 -19.71
CA TYR A 123 -10.89 40.77 -20.65
C TYR A 123 -11.28 41.81 -21.71
N CYS A 124 -11.05 41.49 -22.99
CA CYS A 124 -11.30 42.35 -24.13
C CYS A 124 -12.09 41.61 -25.20
N VAL A 125 -12.94 42.31 -25.94
CA VAL A 125 -13.65 41.75 -27.10
C VAL A 125 -12.63 41.36 -28.18
N THR A 126 -12.56 40.08 -28.55
CA THR A 126 -11.65 39.57 -29.58
C THR A 126 -12.34 39.32 -30.92
N ALA A 127 -13.63 38.95 -30.90
CA ALA A 127 -14.41 38.71 -32.11
C ALA A 127 -15.89 39.07 -31.91
N ILE A 128 -16.58 39.35 -33.02
CA ILE A 128 -18.00 39.74 -33.05
C ILE A 128 -18.72 38.89 -34.08
N ASN A 129 -19.79 38.20 -33.66
CA ASN A 129 -20.72 37.50 -34.53
C ASN A 129 -22.10 38.17 -34.43
N ALA A 130 -22.53 38.81 -35.51
CA ALA A 130 -23.82 39.50 -35.59
C ALA A 130 -24.92 38.66 -36.26
N GLU A 131 -24.62 37.43 -36.68
CA GLU A 131 -25.56 36.57 -37.41
C GLU A 131 -26.62 35.94 -36.49
N GLY A 132 -26.29 35.76 -35.21
CA GLY A 132 -27.19 35.14 -34.24
C GLY A 132 -27.53 33.69 -34.62
N ASP A 133 -26.53 32.95 -35.09
CA ASP A 133 -26.64 31.57 -35.59
C ASP A 133 -26.27 30.50 -34.53
N GLY A 134 -25.83 30.94 -33.34
CA GLY A 134 -25.43 30.08 -32.24
C GLY A 134 -24.12 29.32 -32.44
N THR A 135 -23.33 29.70 -33.45
CA THR A 135 -22.07 29.02 -33.80
C THR A 135 -20.84 29.61 -33.12
N THR A 136 -20.99 30.73 -32.41
CA THR A 136 -19.88 31.40 -31.71
C THR A 136 -19.25 30.46 -30.69
N TYR A 137 -17.96 30.16 -30.86
CA TYR A 137 -17.18 29.37 -29.92
C TYR A 137 -17.01 30.12 -28.60
N ILE A 138 -17.20 29.41 -27.49
CA ILE A 138 -17.04 29.96 -26.15
C ILE A 138 -15.59 29.72 -25.72
N PRO A 139 -14.73 30.76 -25.61
CA PRO A 139 -13.32 30.57 -25.31
C PRO A 139 -13.11 30.05 -23.89
N VAL A 140 -12.23 29.06 -23.74
CA VAL A 140 -11.75 28.58 -22.43
C VAL A 140 -10.78 29.62 -21.86
N GLY A 141 -10.95 30.00 -20.60
CA GLY A 141 -10.28 31.18 -20.02
C GLY A 141 -10.91 32.52 -20.39
N GLY A 142 -12.03 32.50 -21.13
CA GLY A 142 -12.82 33.67 -21.54
C GLY A 142 -14.33 33.41 -21.49
N PHE A 143 -15.11 34.18 -22.25
CA PHE A 143 -16.56 34.00 -22.35
C PHE A 143 -17.13 34.61 -23.64
N VAL A 144 -18.38 34.26 -23.96
CA VAL A 144 -19.18 34.95 -24.97
C VAL A 144 -20.27 35.77 -24.29
N LEU A 145 -20.32 37.06 -24.59
CA LEU A 145 -21.40 37.96 -24.19
C LEU A 145 -22.43 38.04 -25.33
N SER A 146 -23.61 37.46 -25.12
CA SER A 146 -24.71 37.41 -26.08
C SER A 146 -25.76 38.46 -25.74
N VAL A 147 -25.84 39.52 -26.57
CA VAL A 147 -26.64 40.72 -26.34
C VAL A 147 -27.77 40.81 -27.38
N PRO A 148 -29.03 41.07 -27.00
CA PRO A 148 -30.12 41.32 -27.95
C PRO A 148 -29.82 42.52 -28.86
N LYS A 149 -30.12 42.45 -30.15
CA LYS A 149 -29.88 43.59 -31.08
C LYS A 149 -30.77 44.79 -30.80
N SER A 150 -31.81 44.63 -29.97
CA SER A 150 -32.62 45.73 -29.46
C SER A 150 -31.91 46.63 -28.44
N GLU A 151 -30.77 46.20 -27.90
CA GLU A 151 -29.98 47.01 -26.98
C GLU A 151 -29.30 48.19 -27.70
N SER A 152 -29.16 49.31 -27.00
CA SER A 152 -28.69 50.58 -27.58
C SER A 152 -27.17 50.71 -27.73
N TYR A 153 -26.41 49.70 -27.30
CA TYR A 153 -24.94 49.72 -27.29
C TYR A 153 -24.36 48.61 -28.18
N ALA A 154 -23.30 48.93 -28.94
CA ALA A 154 -22.56 48.00 -29.76
C ALA A 154 -21.08 48.04 -29.37
N LEU A 155 -20.50 46.87 -29.11
CA LEU A 155 -19.08 46.74 -28.75
C LEU A 155 -18.21 46.62 -29.99
N ARG A 156 -16.94 47.01 -29.85
CA ARG A 156 -15.88 46.89 -30.84
C ARG A 156 -14.80 45.96 -30.33
N VAL A 157 -14.06 45.38 -31.26
CA VAL A 157 -12.84 44.62 -30.92
C VAL A 157 -11.90 45.53 -30.13
N ASN A 158 -11.31 44.98 -29.05
CA ASN A 158 -10.50 45.61 -28.02
C ASN A 158 -11.24 46.37 -26.90
N ASP A 159 -12.57 46.50 -26.95
CA ASP A 159 -13.31 47.07 -25.82
C ASP A 159 -13.11 46.20 -24.57
N VAL A 160 -12.93 46.84 -23.41
CA VAL A 160 -12.64 46.16 -22.14
C VAL A 160 -13.94 45.80 -21.41
N VAL A 161 -14.03 44.57 -20.92
CA VAL A 161 -15.17 44.06 -20.16
C VAL A 161 -14.72 43.72 -18.73
N GLU A 162 -15.26 44.41 -17.74
CA GLU A 162 -15.02 44.10 -16.32
C GLU A 162 -16.20 43.34 -15.72
N LEU A 163 -15.93 42.16 -15.17
CA LEU A 163 -16.91 41.35 -14.44
C LEU A 163 -17.11 41.95 -13.04
N GLY A 164 -18.30 42.44 -12.70
CA GLY A 164 -18.64 43.03 -11.39
C GLY A 164 -19.47 42.11 -10.49
N GLY A 165 -19.46 42.35 -9.17
CA GLY A 165 -20.26 41.60 -8.17
C GLY A 165 -19.59 40.30 -7.66
N THR A 166 -20.36 39.37 -7.07
CA THR A 166 -19.90 38.00 -6.74
C THR A 166 -19.50 37.30 -8.04
N ALA A 167 -18.21 37.31 -8.37
CA ALA A 167 -17.68 37.11 -9.71
C ALA A 167 -18.14 35.81 -10.39
N ILE A 168 -18.46 35.91 -11.69
CA ILE A 168 -18.72 34.76 -12.56
C ILE A 168 -17.42 33.95 -12.69
N ALA A 169 -17.49 32.66 -12.36
CA ALA A 169 -16.36 31.75 -12.54
C ALA A 169 -16.07 31.52 -14.03
N ILE A 170 -14.86 31.88 -14.43
CA ILE A 170 -14.32 31.62 -15.77
C ILE A 170 -13.37 30.44 -15.65
N ALA A 171 -13.80 29.27 -16.13
CA ALA A 171 -12.94 28.10 -16.17
C ALA A 171 -11.81 28.33 -17.18
N ASP A 172 -10.59 28.09 -16.75
CA ASP A 172 -9.37 28.21 -17.55
C ASP A 172 -8.99 26.87 -18.21
N LYS A 173 -9.71 25.79 -17.88
CA LYS A 173 -9.45 24.44 -18.35
C LYS A 173 -10.74 23.72 -18.68
N ALA A 174 -10.75 23.01 -19.80
CA ALA A 174 -11.88 22.19 -20.21
C ALA A 174 -11.43 21.00 -21.06
N VAL A 175 -12.32 20.01 -21.17
CA VAL A 175 -12.21 18.89 -22.11
C VAL A 175 -13.38 18.97 -23.08
N GLU A 176 -13.09 18.91 -24.37
CA GLU A 176 -14.05 19.12 -25.46
C GLU A 176 -14.11 17.90 -26.37
N SER A 177 -15.31 17.51 -26.81
CA SER A 177 -15.48 16.46 -27.83
C SER A 177 -15.57 17.06 -29.24
N GLU A 178 -15.28 16.24 -30.26
CA GLU A 178 -15.51 16.62 -31.66
C GLU A 178 -16.99 16.89 -31.98
N SER A 179 -17.92 16.32 -31.21
CA SER A 179 -19.36 16.59 -31.31
C SER A 179 -19.78 17.96 -30.75
N GLY A 180 -18.85 18.68 -30.12
CA GLY A 180 -19.07 20.00 -29.53
C GLY A 180 -19.63 19.98 -28.11
N SER A 181 -19.55 18.84 -27.41
CA SER A 181 -19.78 18.76 -25.95
C SER A 181 -18.53 19.22 -25.19
N ARG A 182 -18.69 19.70 -23.97
CA ARG A 182 -17.60 20.19 -23.11
C ARG A 182 -17.85 19.90 -21.64
N VAL A 183 -16.76 19.73 -20.88
CA VAL A 183 -16.76 19.79 -19.42
C VAL A 183 -15.62 20.68 -18.92
N ALA A 184 -15.91 21.59 -17.99
CA ALA A 184 -14.90 22.39 -17.31
C ALA A 184 -14.19 21.56 -16.23
N ILE A 185 -12.90 21.83 -16.00
CA ILE A 185 -12.11 21.14 -14.98
C ILE A 185 -11.89 22.08 -13.80
N ASP A 186 -12.29 21.64 -12.61
CA ASP A 186 -12.18 22.44 -11.39
C ASP A 186 -10.87 22.18 -10.64
N LEU A 187 -10.36 20.95 -10.73
CA LEU A 187 -9.17 20.52 -9.99
C LEU A 187 -8.40 19.44 -10.76
N ILE A 188 -7.09 19.39 -10.58
CA ILE A 188 -6.18 18.38 -11.15
C ILE A 188 -5.54 17.60 -10.00
N ASN A 189 -5.59 16.26 -10.02
CA ASN A 189 -4.95 15.36 -9.06
C ASN A 189 -5.23 15.69 -7.58
N GLY A 190 -6.45 16.15 -7.28
CA GLY A 190 -6.84 16.58 -5.94
C GLY A 190 -8.04 15.83 -5.38
N ASN A 191 -8.36 16.07 -4.11
CA ASN A 191 -9.49 15.39 -3.48
C ASN A 191 -10.84 16.00 -3.89
N ARG A 192 -11.81 15.13 -4.14
CA ARG A 192 -13.17 15.48 -4.56
C ARG A 192 -14.06 15.92 -3.38
N SER A 193 -14.57 17.15 -3.38
CA SER A 193 -15.30 17.71 -2.21
C SER A 193 -16.60 18.51 -2.48
N ALA A 194 -17.20 18.39 -3.68
CA ALA A 194 -18.53 18.87 -4.12
C ALA A 194 -18.71 20.37 -4.45
N PRO A 195 -19.63 20.73 -5.39
CA PRO A 195 -19.81 20.12 -6.71
C PRO A 195 -18.62 20.48 -7.63
N MET A 196 -18.02 19.48 -8.29
CA MET A 196 -16.83 19.68 -9.12
C MET A 196 -16.55 18.50 -10.07
N VAL A 197 -15.72 18.75 -11.08
CA VAL A 197 -15.05 17.77 -11.92
C VAL A 197 -13.55 17.82 -11.67
N VAL A 198 -12.99 16.68 -11.28
CA VAL A 198 -11.55 16.50 -11.07
C VAL A 198 -10.95 15.73 -12.22
N TYR A 199 -9.85 16.22 -12.77
CA TYR A 199 -9.00 15.52 -13.72
C TYR A 199 -7.92 14.74 -12.96
N TYR A 200 -7.73 13.48 -13.32
CA TYR A 200 -6.65 12.62 -12.81
C TYR A 200 -5.80 12.09 -13.96
N ASP A 201 -4.48 12.22 -13.83
CA ASP A 201 -3.47 11.62 -14.71
C ASP A 201 -2.58 10.63 -13.95
N TYR A 202 -1.65 9.99 -14.67
CA TYR A 202 -0.77 8.96 -14.12
C TYR A 202 0.09 9.46 -12.93
N ASP A 203 0.35 10.77 -12.81
CA ASP A 203 1.10 11.31 -11.67
C ASP A 203 0.30 11.25 -10.35
N PHE A 204 -1.00 10.92 -10.40
CA PHE A 204 -1.82 10.74 -9.20
C PHE A 204 -1.58 9.39 -8.52
N GLY A 205 -1.31 8.36 -9.32
CA GLY A 205 -1.28 6.94 -8.94
C GLY A 205 -2.13 6.10 -9.90
N ASP A 206 -2.19 4.78 -9.65
CA ASP A 206 -2.82 3.83 -10.56
C ASP A 206 -4.34 3.99 -10.66
N LYS A 207 -4.98 4.57 -9.65
CA LYS A 207 -6.43 4.80 -9.59
C LYS A 207 -6.77 6.14 -8.97
N THR A 208 -7.96 6.65 -9.26
CA THR A 208 -8.43 7.96 -8.77
C THR A 208 -8.68 8.04 -7.26
N GLY A 209 -8.77 6.89 -6.55
CA GLY A 209 -9.00 6.85 -5.10
C GLY A 209 -10.34 7.45 -4.68
N THR A 210 -11.33 7.52 -5.59
CA THR A 210 -12.62 8.14 -5.30
C THR A 210 -13.67 7.13 -4.83
N ASN A 211 -14.52 7.57 -3.90
CA ASN A 211 -15.65 6.78 -3.42
C ASN A 211 -16.74 6.56 -4.49
N VAL A 212 -17.64 5.61 -4.22
CA VAL A 212 -18.75 5.21 -5.09
C VAL A 212 -19.83 6.29 -5.32
N TYR A 213 -19.74 7.45 -4.68
CA TYR A 213 -20.80 8.47 -4.71
C TYR A 213 -20.67 9.47 -5.87
N GLY A 214 -19.83 9.20 -6.86
CA GLY A 214 -19.69 10.00 -8.08
C GLY A 214 -19.55 9.12 -9.31
N THR A 215 -19.33 9.75 -10.46
CA THR A 215 -19.19 9.07 -11.76
C THR A 215 -17.84 9.41 -12.36
N GLU A 216 -17.29 8.49 -13.15
CA GLU A 216 -15.95 8.65 -13.74
C GLU A 216 -15.93 8.23 -15.21
N MET A 217 -15.06 8.86 -16.00
CA MET A 217 -14.83 8.55 -17.41
C MET A 217 -13.32 8.50 -17.66
N ALA A 218 -12.82 7.41 -18.20
CA ALA A 218 -11.42 7.30 -18.65
C ALA A 218 -11.31 7.51 -20.16
N ALA A 219 -10.26 8.22 -20.57
CA ALA A 219 -9.90 8.40 -21.97
C ALA A 219 -8.41 8.14 -22.17
N VAL A 220 -8.03 7.54 -23.30
CA VAL A 220 -6.66 7.17 -23.65
C VAL A 220 -6.26 7.85 -24.93
N TYR A 221 -5.04 8.37 -24.99
CA TYR A 221 -4.50 8.98 -26.18
C TYR A 221 -4.29 7.95 -27.31
N ASP A 222 -4.90 8.22 -28.46
CA ASP A 222 -4.68 7.48 -29.69
C ASP A 222 -3.70 8.27 -30.58
N GLU A 223 -2.48 7.75 -30.69
CA GLU A 223 -1.42 8.35 -31.51
C GLU A 223 -1.82 8.47 -32.99
N THR A 224 -2.73 7.62 -33.48
CA THR A 224 -3.17 7.63 -34.88
C THR A 224 -4.06 8.84 -35.18
N SER A 225 -5.04 9.11 -34.32
CA SER A 225 -5.92 10.28 -34.47
C SER A 225 -5.36 11.56 -33.86
N GLY A 226 -4.36 11.46 -33.00
CA GLY A 226 -3.84 12.57 -32.20
C GLY A 226 -4.83 13.05 -31.13
N LYS A 227 -5.83 12.25 -30.77
CA LYS A 227 -6.90 12.61 -29.84
C LYS A 227 -6.99 11.62 -28.69
N PHE A 228 -7.56 12.06 -27.58
CA PHE A 228 -7.95 11.15 -26.50
C PHE A 228 -9.27 10.48 -26.86
N VAL A 229 -9.36 9.17 -26.72
CA VAL A 229 -10.56 8.38 -27.02
C VAL A 229 -11.13 7.85 -25.72
N VAL A 230 -12.42 8.12 -25.47
CA VAL A 230 -13.14 7.60 -24.30
C VAL A 230 -13.18 6.08 -24.35
N GLN A 231 -12.72 5.42 -23.29
CA GLN A 231 -12.63 3.96 -23.21
C GLN A 231 -13.76 3.36 -22.40
N ASN A 232 -13.97 3.87 -21.18
CA ASN A 232 -14.92 3.28 -20.24
C ASN A 232 -15.38 4.31 -19.21
N PHE A 233 -16.48 3.97 -18.54
CA PHE A 233 -17.10 4.74 -17.49
C PHE A 233 -17.19 3.92 -16.21
N ARG A 234 -17.38 4.63 -15.09
CA ARG A 234 -17.84 4.05 -13.83
C ARG A 234 -19.10 4.76 -13.41
N ALA A 235 -20.17 3.98 -13.23
CA ALA A 235 -21.43 4.53 -12.77
C ALA A 235 -21.42 4.81 -11.27
N PHE A 236 -22.37 5.63 -10.84
CA PHE A 236 -22.61 5.88 -9.42
C PHE A 236 -23.02 4.58 -8.72
N GLY A 237 -22.39 4.30 -7.58
CA GLY A 237 -22.62 3.09 -6.79
C GLY A 237 -21.77 1.89 -7.18
N GLU A 238 -21.04 1.95 -8.29
CA GLU A 238 -20.25 0.82 -8.79
C GLU A 238 -18.82 0.80 -8.23
N GLY A 239 -18.30 -0.41 -8.08
CA GLY A 239 -16.95 -0.66 -7.59
C GLY A 239 -16.81 -0.31 -6.11
N ASP A 240 -15.67 0.28 -5.76
CA ASP A 240 -15.25 0.46 -4.38
C ASP A 240 -14.64 1.85 -4.12
N ALA A 241 -13.99 2.03 -2.97
CA ALA A 241 -13.36 3.31 -2.63
C ALA A 241 -12.03 3.59 -3.36
N SER A 242 -11.61 2.74 -4.31
CA SER A 242 -10.35 2.89 -5.04
C SER A 242 -10.47 3.67 -6.34
N GLY A 243 -11.66 3.86 -6.91
CA GLY A 243 -11.79 4.50 -8.23
C GLY A 243 -11.62 3.55 -9.41
N ILE A 244 -11.67 4.11 -10.63
CA ILE A 244 -11.17 3.41 -11.83
C ILE A 244 -9.67 3.60 -12.02
N PHE A 245 -9.07 2.70 -12.80
CA PHE A 245 -7.68 2.80 -13.23
C PHE A 245 -7.46 4.05 -14.09
N ILE A 246 -6.37 4.75 -13.81
CA ILE A 246 -5.89 5.87 -14.60
C ILE A 246 -4.94 5.30 -15.65
N PRO A 247 -5.23 5.44 -16.96
CA PRO A 247 -4.36 4.88 -17.99
C PRO A 247 -3.05 5.66 -18.11
N ASP A 248 -1.93 4.97 -18.38
CA ASP A 248 -0.58 5.58 -18.47
C ASP A 248 -0.48 6.76 -19.46
N ASN A 249 -1.13 6.62 -20.63
CA ASN A 249 -1.27 7.66 -21.66
C ASN A 249 -2.71 8.17 -21.75
N GLY A 250 -3.42 8.18 -20.62
CA GLY A 250 -4.78 8.65 -20.53
C GLY A 250 -5.05 9.46 -19.27
N PHE A 251 -6.30 9.87 -19.12
CA PHE A 251 -6.78 10.54 -17.93
C PHE A 251 -8.14 10.01 -17.52
N VAL A 252 -8.50 10.30 -16.29
CA VAL A 252 -9.85 10.10 -15.77
C VAL A 252 -10.46 11.44 -15.39
N LEU A 253 -11.70 11.67 -15.82
CA LEU A 253 -12.53 12.74 -15.27
C LEU A 253 -13.49 12.15 -14.25
N SER A 254 -13.57 12.76 -13.07
CA SER A 254 -14.46 12.32 -11.99
C SER A 254 -15.38 13.46 -11.57
N ALA A 255 -16.69 13.27 -11.73
CA ALA A 255 -17.72 14.22 -11.34
C ALA A 255 -18.36 13.85 -9.98
N TYR A 256 -18.63 14.87 -9.16
CA TYR A 256 -19.28 14.69 -7.85
C TYR A 256 -20.03 15.94 -7.39
N GLY A 257 -21.07 15.71 -6.58
CA GLY A 257 -22.00 16.73 -6.08
C GLY A 257 -23.42 16.46 -6.59
N GLU A 258 -24.43 16.60 -5.73
CA GLU A 258 -25.82 16.34 -6.13
C GLU A 258 -26.25 17.24 -7.29
N GLY A 259 -26.98 16.68 -8.24
CA GLY A 259 -27.30 17.33 -9.51
C GLY A 259 -26.13 17.40 -10.50
N TYR A 260 -24.89 17.09 -10.12
CA TYR A 260 -23.69 17.15 -10.99
C TYR A 260 -23.10 15.77 -11.31
N ARG A 261 -23.55 14.71 -10.63
CA ARG A 261 -23.01 13.35 -10.80
C ARG A 261 -23.38 12.76 -12.16
N GLY A 262 -24.47 13.22 -12.78
CA GLY A 262 -24.92 12.71 -14.07
C GLY A 262 -23.97 12.99 -15.25
N ILE A 263 -23.06 13.96 -15.12
CA ILE A 263 -22.26 14.48 -16.25
C ILE A 263 -21.35 13.40 -16.87
N MET A 264 -20.77 12.52 -16.05
CA MET A 264 -19.92 11.40 -16.51
C MET A 264 -20.69 10.07 -16.58
N MET A 265 -22.01 10.11 -16.69
CA MET A 265 -22.77 8.90 -17.04
C MET A 265 -22.61 8.64 -18.54
N GLU A 266 -22.38 7.37 -18.90
CA GLU A 266 -22.23 6.99 -20.31
C GLU A 266 -23.46 7.41 -21.13
N ASN A 267 -23.22 7.98 -22.32
CA ASN A 267 -24.24 8.54 -23.22
C ASN A 267 -24.99 9.78 -22.69
N GLN A 268 -24.61 10.34 -21.54
CA GLN A 268 -25.19 11.60 -21.06
C GLN A 268 -24.54 12.81 -21.74
N ARG A 269 -23.21 12.94 -21.60
CA ARG A 269 -22.42 14.00 -22.23
C ARG A 269 -21.36 13.47 -23.19
N PHE A 270 -20.81 12.31 -22.86
CA PHE A 270 -19.81 11.60 -23.63
C PHE A 270 -20.22 10.12 -23.75
N SER A 271 -19.76 9.49 -24.83
CA SER A 271 -19.94 8.06 -25.12
C SER A 271 -18.59 7.39 -25.34
N ALA A 272 -18.53 6.06 -25.16
CA ALA A 272 -17.34 5.30 -25.51
C ALA A 272 -17.00 5.49 -27.00
N GLY A 273 -15.72 5.74 -27.30
CA GLY A 273 -15.26 6.08 -28.65
C GLY A 273 -15.26 7.57 -29.01
N ASP A 274 -15.84 8.44 -28.17
CA ASP A 274 -15.76 9.89 -28.39
C ASP A 274 -14.31 10.36 -28.37
N LYS A 275 -13.98 11.26 -29.30
CA LYS A 275 -12.66 11.89 -29.41
C LYS A 275 -12.65 13.23 -28.69
N LEU A 276 -11.67 13.40 -27.81
CA LEU A 276 -11.54 14.50 -26.88
C LEU A 276 -10.28 15.32 -27.12
N THR A 277 -10.39 16.62 -26.87
CA THR A 277 -9.29 17.59 -26.87
C THR A 277 -9.24 18.31 -25.53
N MET A 278 -8.02 18.44 -24.99
CA MET A 278 -7.75 19.21 -23.76
C MET A 278 -7.54 20.67 -24.15
N VAL A 279 -8.21 21.60 -23.48
CA VAL A 279 -8.14 23.03 -23.81
C VAL A 279 -7.82 23.83 -22.55
N GLY A 280 -6.83 24.72 -22.66
CA GLY A 280 -6.38 25.58 -21.56
C GLY A 280 -5.36 24.93 -20.61
N PHE A 281 -4.92 23.70 -20.90
CA PHE A 281 -3.84 23.03 -20.20
C PHE A 281 -3.22 21.92 -21.04
N ASP A 282 -1.95 21.59 -20.74
CA ASP A 282 -1.29 20.41 -21.28
C ASP A 282 -1.73 19.16 -20.50
N TYR A 283 -1.91 18.04 -21.19
CA TYR A 283 -2.21 16.74 -20.58
C TYR A 283 -1.11 16.30 -19.59
N ILE A 284 0.15 16.68 -19.86
CA ILE A 284 1.30 16.39 -19.01
C ILE A 284 1.95 17.70 -18.57
N ARG A 285 2.26 17.81 -17.28
CA ARG A 285 2.61 19.07 -16.59
C ARG A 285 4.02 19.61 -16.88
N PHE A 286 4.60 19.25 -18.03
CA PHE A 286 5.93 19.67 -18.44
C PHE A 286 6.00 20.25 -19.87
N GLY A 287 4.87 20.67 -20.43
CA GLY A 287 4.77 21.15 -21.81
C GLY A 287 5.20 22.59 -22.07
N GLY A 288 6.41 22.76 -22.62
CA GLY A 288 6.82 23.90 -23.45
C GLY A 288 7.32 25.15 -22.73
N GLU A 289 6.61 25.66 -21.72
CA GLU A 289 7.10 26.76 -20.90
C GLU A 289 7.34 26.28 -19.47
N ALA A 290 8.44 26.73 -18.85
CA ALA A 290 8.70 26.48 -17.45
C ALA A 290 7.53 26.99 -16.60
N ILE A 291 6.67 26.09 -16.14
CA ILE A 291 5.51 26.50 -15.33
C ILE A 291 6.04 26.79 -13.93
N SER A 292 6.04 28.07 -13.55
CA SER A 292 6.38 28.48 -12.19
C SER A 292 5.13 28.54 -11.33
N TYR A 293 4.96 27.57 -10.44
CA TYR A 293 3.94 27.63 -9.41
C TYR A 293 4.49 28.32 -8.17
N VAL A 294 3.67 29.18 -7.58
CA VAL A 294 4.03 29.98 -6.39
C VAL A 294 3.12 29.57 -5.24
N TYR A 295 3.71 29.21 -4.10
CA TYR A 295 2.94 28.90 -2.90
C TYR A 295 3.61 29.48 -1.65
N ASN A 296 2.79 30.03 -0.76
CA ASN A 296 3.23 30.56 0.51
C ASN A 296 3.17 29.47 1.58
N TYR A 297 4.28 29.25 2.27
CA TYR A 297 4.33 28.31 3.39
C TYR A 297 4.17 29.07 4.73
N ASP A 298 3.70 28.37 5.75
CA ASP A 298 3.44 28.97 7.06
C ASP A 298 4.70 29.01 7.92
N TYR A 299 5.44 27.89 7.94
CA TYR A 299 6.59 27.67 8.81
C TYR A 299 7.83 27.19 8.06
N TYR A 300 8.97 27.69 8.53
CA TYR A 300 10.32 27.31 8.12
C TYR A 300 11.08 26.88 9.37
N ASP A 301 11.62 25.67 9.40
CA ASP A 301 12.51 25.23 10.47
C ASP A 301 13.88 25.91 10.32
N SER A 302 14.22 26.87 11.20
CA SER A 302 15.51 27.54 11.18
C SER A 302 16.57 26.86 12.06
N GLN A 303 16.24 25.73 12.70
CA GLN A 303 17.07 25.02 13.69
C GLN A 303 17.48 25.87 14.91
N SER A 304 16.75 26.96 15.18
CA SER A 304 17.02 27.85 16.32
C SER A 304 16.34 27.34 17.59
N SER A 305 17.07 27.31 18.71
CA SER A 305 16.50 26.97 20.03
C SER A 305 15.47 27.99 20.54
N THR A 306 15.30 29.13 19.85
CA THR A 306 14.36 30.20 20.19
C THR A 306 13.21 30.34 19.19
N ASP A 307 13.05 29.40 18.26
CA ASP A 307 12.05 29.50 17.20
C ASP A 307 10.59 29.45 17.69
N GLU A 308 9.71 30.04 16.89
CA GLU A 308 8.24 29.89 16.99
C GLU A 308 7.79 28.40 16.98
N PHE A 309 8.69 27.47 16.60
CA PHE A 309 8.51 26.02 16.69
C PHE A 309 8.24 25.49 18.11
N ASN A 310 8.65 26.20 19.15
CA ASN A 310 8.41 25.79 20.54
C ASN A 310 7.04 26.24 21.09
N SER A 311 6.27 27.02 20.33
CA SER A 311 4.95 27.51 20.74
C SER A 311 3.93 27.34 19.61
N ASN A 312 3.02 26.40 19.76
CA ASN A 312 1.94 26.11 18.80
C ASN A 312 1.13 27.40 18.46
N PRO A 313 1.20 27.89 17.21
CA PRO A 313 0.53 29.13 16.78
C PRO A 313 -0.96 28.92 16.39
N GLY A 314 -1.52 27.71 16.61
CA GLY A 314 -2.90 27.36 16.32
C GLY A 314 -3.08 26.57 15.01
N ARG A 315 -4.32 26.10 14.76
CA ARG A 315 -4.77 25.22 13.65
C ARG A 315 -4.48 23.71 13.79
N MET A 316 -3.92 23.27 14.91
CA MET A 316 -3.74 21.85 15.25
C MET A 316 -5.08 21.17 15.57
N GLU A 317 -5.20 19.87 15.28
CA GLU A 317 -6.39 19.06 15.66
C GLU A 317 -6.63 19.04 17.19
N THR A 318 -5.57 19.10 18.00
CA THR A 318 -5.66 19.20 19.47
C THR A 318 -4.54 20.06 20.06
N ALA A 319 -4.78 20.69 21.23
CA ALA A 319 -3.81 21.52 21.94
C ALA A 319 -2.58 20.76 22.48
N THR A 320 -2.59 19.42 22.44
CA THR A 320 -1.56 18.53 23.00
C THR A 320 -0.72 17.81 21.96
N SER A 321 -0.97 18.04 20.66
CA SER A 321 -0.18 17.42 19.60
C SER A 321 1.18 18.12 19.47
N PRO A 322 2.32 17.39 19.48
CA PRO A 322 3.64 17.99 19.39
C PRO A 322 3.87 18.60 18.00
N PHE A 323 4.01 19.93 17.96
CA PHE A 323 4.44 20.65 16.75
C PHE A 323 5.97 20.54 16.62
N ALA A 324 6.55 20.39 15.42
CA ALA A 324 5.93 20.38 14.09
C ALA A 324 5.53 19.00 13.54
N ALA A 325 5.73 17.92 14.29
CA ALA A 325 5.41 16.56 13.85
C ALA A 325 3.92 16.31 13.55
N TYR A 326 3.03 17.25 13.87
CA TYR A 326 1.64 17.21 13.42
C TYR A 326 1.35 18.52 12.69
N ARG A 327 1.08 18.45 11.38
CA ARG A 327 0.58 19.59 10.59
C ARG A 327 -0.85 19.89 11.01
N GLY A 328 -1.19 21.15 11.22
CA GLY A 328 -2.55 21.63 11.37
C GLY A 328 -3.30 21.76 10.03
N THR A 329 -4.61 22.00 10.07
CA THR A 329 -5.42 22.15 8.86
C THR A 329 -4.92 23.30 7.99
N ASP A 330 -4.79 23.05 6.69
CA ASP A 330 -4.27 23.97 5.66
C ASP A 330 -2.85 24.51 5.89
N GLN A 331 -2.04 23.87 6.75
CA GLN A 331 -0.67 24.29 7.01
C GLN A 331 0.33 23.68 6.03
N THR A 332 1.38 24.45 5.69
CA THR A 332 2.56 24.00 4.95
C THR A 332 3.84 24.36 5.70
N ILE A 333 4.72 23.37 5.89
CA ILE A 333 5.95 23.45 6.69
C ILE A 333 7.14 23.04 5.82
N ILE A 334 8.28 23.70 6.00
CA ILE A 334 9.57 23.36 5.38
C ILE A 334 10.52 22.80 6.44
N TYR A 335 11.02 21.58 6.24
CA TYR A 335 12.00 20.91 7.12
C TYR A 335 13.37 20.85 6.43
N HIS A 336 14.45 21.29 7.09
CA HIS A 336 15.79 21.28 6.50
C HIS A 336 16.64 20.08 6.93
N ASP A 337 17.69 19.80 6.15
CA ASP A 337 18.72 18.84 6.52
C ASP A 337 19.22 19.06 7.96
N GLY A 338 19.23 18.01 8.76
CA GLY A 338 19.50 18.04 10.20
C GLY A 338 18.25 17.99 11.10
N TRP A 339 17.04 18.11 10.53
CA TRP A 339 15.80 17.84 11.25
C TRP A 339 15.71 16.38 11.70
N SER A 340 15.22 16.17 12.93
CA SER A 340 14.80 14.86 13.40
C SER A 340 13.72 15.01 14.48
N TYR A 341 12.68 14.18 14.40
CA TYR A 341 11.65 14.07 15.43
C TYR A 341 11.67 12.66 16.03
N ASN A 342 11.88 12.55 17.35
CA ASN A 342 12.00 11.27 18.07
C ASN A 342 13.00 10.28 17.43
N GLY A 343 14.07 10.77 16.80
CA GLY A 343 15.07 9.94 16.13
C GLY A 343 14.67 9.45 14.74
N SER A 344 13.53 9.89 14.20
CA SER A 344 13.14 9.64 12.81
C SER A 344 14.10 10.34 11.85
N ALA A 345 14.42 9.66 10.73
CA ALA A 345 15.13 10.24 9.59
C ALA A 345 14.23 11.13 8.71
N GLY A 346 12.92 10.85 8.70
CA GLY A 346 11.91 11.67 8.02
C GLY A 346 11.35 12.77 8.91
N THR A 347 10.35 13.50 8.41
CA THR A 347 9.75 14.66 9.11
C THR A 347 9.02 14.27 10.41
N GLY A 348 8.55 13.03 10.51
CA GLY A 348 7.75 12.53 11.63
C GLY A 348 6.27 12.93 11.56
N THR A 349 5.79 13.37 10.40
CA THR A 349 4.42 13.90 10.24
C THR A 349 3.31 12.85 10.24
N ASN A 350 2.09 13.27 10.58
CA ASN A 350 0.89 12.44 10.48
C ASN A 350 0.49 12.09 9.03
N VAL A 351 -0.35 11.07 8.84
CA VAL A 351 -0.76 10.57 7.51
C VAL A 351 -1.76 11.45 6.74
N TYR A 352 -2.16 12.61 7.28
CA TYR A 352 -3.23 13.43 6.69
C TYR A 352 -2.74 14.48 5.68
N GLY A 353 -1.41 14.60 5.51
CA GLY A 353 -0.77 15.51 4.57
C GLY A 353 -0.08 14.81 3.40
N TYR A 354 0.79 15.55 2.74
CA TYR A 354 1.64 15.05 1.65
C TYR A 354 2.92 15.87 1.61
N GLU A 355 4.00 15.22 1.21
CA GLU A 355 5.35 15.69 1.32
C GLU A 355 6.12 15.49 0.02
N VAL A 356 7.09 16.36 -0.23
CA VAL A 356 8.11 16.21 -1.26
C VAL A 356 9.47 16.49 -0.67
N ALA A 357 10.44 15.62 -0.97
CA ALA A 357 11.84 15.82 -0.60
C ALA A 357 12.57 16.49 -1.75
N VAL A 358 13.31 17.55 -1.44
CA VAL A 358 14.09 18.36 -2.37
C VAL A 358 15.56 18.24 -1.99
N ASP A 359 16.40 17.83 -2.94
CA ASP A 359 17.83 17.69 -2.70
C ASP A 359 18.58 19.04 -2.69
N ALA A 360 19.89 19.00 -2.43
CA ALA A 360 20.74 20.19 -2.37
C ALA A 360 20.83 20.97 -3.69
N THR A 361 20.44 20.38 -4.82
CA THR A 361 20.38 21.05 -6.13
C THR A 361 19.06 21.77 -6.36
N GLY A 362 18.10 21.62 -5.43
CA GLY A 362 16.74 22.09 -5.59
C GLY A 362 15.85 21.11 -6.36
N THR A 363 16.28 19.87 -6.60
CA THR A 363 15.50 18.90 -7.39
C THR A 363 14.62 18.05 -6.48
N VAL A 364 13.35 17.85 -6.84
CA VAL A 364 12.43 16.96 -6.11
C VAL A 364 12.81 15.50 -6.37
N VAL A 365 13.26 14.81 -5.32
CA VAL A 365 13.79 13.43 -5.39
C VAL A 365 12.87 12.38 -4.77
N GLU A 366 11.91 12.81 -3.94
CA GLU A 366 10.94 11.91 -3.30
C GLU A 366 9.59 12.62 -3.13
N ARG A 367 8.51 11.84 -3.10
CA ARG A 367 7.16 12.32 -2.75
C ARG A 367 6.39 11.23 -2.01
N GLY A 368 5.51 11.62 -1.10
CA GLY A 368 4.69 10.64 -0.40
C GLY A 368 3.79 11.29 0.65
N VAL A 369 2.96 10.50 1.32
CA VAL A 369 2.23 10.97 2.51
C VAL A 369 3.22 11.43 3.58
N ASN A 370 4.29 10.65 3.74
CA ASN A 370 5.51 10.98 4.45
C ASN A 370 6.68 10.58 3.56
N VAL A 371 7.71 11.41 3.45
CA VAL A 371 8.98 11.03 2.80
C VAL A 371 9.90 10.33 3.80
N GLY A 372 10.72 9.41 3.30
CA GLY A 372 11.56 8.53 4.11
C GLY A 372 12.69 9.26 4.84
N SER A 373 13.21 10.35 4.26
CA SER A 373 14.23 11.17 4.91
C SER A 373 14.26 12.62 4.41
N VAL A 374 14.82 13.53 5.22
CA VAL A 374 15.21 14.87 4.74
C VAL A 374 16.56 14.76 4.02
N PRO A 375 16.66 15.10 2.71
CA PRO A 375 17.91 14.94 1.97
C PRO A 375 19.06 15.78 2.52
N ALA A 376 20.28 15.24 2.48
CA ALA A 376 21.48 15.96 2.88
C ALA A 376 21.69 17.25 2.04
N GLY A 377 21.87 18.39 2.71
CA GLY A 377 21.94 19.72 2.10
C GLY A 377 20.62 20.20 1.47
N GLY A 378 19.53 19.44 1.61
CA GLY A 378 18.22 19.71 1.02
C GLY A 378 17.15 20.08 2.06
N TYR A 379 15.89 19.82 1.70
CA TYR A 379 14.73 20.08 2.56
C TYR A 379 13.50 19.26 2.15
N VAL A 380 12.47 19.22 3.00
CA VAL A 380 11.15 18.63 2.73
C VAL A 380 10.08 19.71 2.79
N ILE A 381 9.21 19.76 1.79
CA ILE A 381 8.00 20.59 1.77
C ILE A 381 6.83 19.71 2.18
N SER A 382 6.10 20.13 3.19
CA SER A 382 5.18 19.27 3.93
C SER A 382 3.85 19.96 4.15
N GLY A 383 2.82 19.55 3.41
CA GLY A 383 1.53 20.26 3.34
C GLY A 383 0.35 19.43 3.87
N HIS A 384 -0.64 20.12 4.44
CA HIS A 384 -1.96 19.56 4.82
C HIS A 384 -3.07 20.37 4.14
N GLY A 385 -4.22 19.75 3.86
CA GLY A 385 -5.38 20.43 3.25
C GLY A 385 -5.01 21.10 1.92
N LYS A 386 -5.19 22.42 1.80
CA LYS A 386 -4.79 23.19 0.61
C LYS A 386 -3.31 23.02 0.23
N GLY A 387 -2.41 22.93 1.21
CA GLY A 387 -0.98 22.71 0.96
C GLY A 387 -0.70 21.32 0.40
N ARG A 388 -1.38 20.31 0.94
CA ARG A 388 -1.34 18.93 0.42
C ARG A 388 -1.78 18.88 -1.03
N ASP A 389 -2.92 19.51 -1.32
CA ASP A 389 -3.51 19.51 -2.66
C ASP A 389 -2.61 20.27 -3.63
N PHE A 390 -2.03 21.40 -3.23
CA PHE A 390 -1.06 22.12 -4.05
C PHE A 390 0.17 21.27 -4.37
N ILE A 391 0.77 20.60 -3.37
CA ILE A 391 1.95 19.75 -3.57
C ILE A 391 1.64 18.64 -4.59
N ARG A 392 0.50 17.95 -4.42
CA ARG A 392 0.07 16.88 -5.34
C ARG A 392 -0.20 17.39 -6.76
N SER A 393 -0.84 18.55 -6.89
CA SER A 393 -1.22 19.11 -8.19
C SER A 393 -0.04 19.75 -8.93
N ASN A 394 0.97 20.31 -8.23
CA ASN A 394 1.91 21.25 -8.86
C ASN A 394 3.39 20.91 -8.68
N ILE A 395 3.74 19.99 -7.79
CA ILE A 395 5.14 19.59 -7.57
C ILE A 395 5.25 18.13 -8.01
N PRO A 396 5.76 17.81 -9.21
CA PRO A 396 6.08 16.45 -9.67
C PRO A 396 7.53 16.01 -9.32
N LEU A 397 7.84 14.71 -9.44
CA LEU A 397 9.23 14.22 -9.29
C LEU A 397 10.12 14.86 -10.37
N GLY A 398 11.36 15.19 -10.00
CA GLY A 398 12.32 15.90 -10.86
C GLY A 398 12.10 17.40 -10.98
N ALA A 399 10.96 17.95 -10.53
CA ALA A 399 10.73 19.39 -10.54
C ALA A 399 11.81 20.14 -9.76
N THR A 400 12.16 21.35 -10.19
CA THR A 400 13.08 22.20 -9.44
C THR A 400 12.30 23.11 -8.51
N VAL A 401 12.60 23.08 -7.22
CA VAL A 401 12.06 24.00 -6.22
C VAL A 401 13.15 24.95 -5.75
N SER A 402 12.84 26.25 -5.81
CA SER A 402 13.61 27.28 -5.15
C SER A 402 12.79 27.91 -4.03
N LEU A 403 13.45 28.17 -2.90
CA LEU A 403 12.81 28.69 -1.70
C LEU A 403 13.27 30.12 -1.44
N ASP A 404 12.31 31.04 -1.28
CA ASP A 404 12.54 32.40 -0.82
C ASP A 404 12.10 32.51 0.63
N ALA A 405 13.06 32.30 1.54
CA ALA A 405 12.81 32.32 2.98
C ALA A 405 12.31 33.68 3.48
N SER A 406 12.70 34.77 2.80
CA SER A 406 12.33 36.13 3.20
C SER A 406 10.85 36.42 2.93
N LYS A 407 10.28 35.83 1.88
CA LYS A 407 8.86 35.98 1.51
C LYS A 407 7.95 34.89 2.07
N LYS A 408 8.55 33.85 2.67
CA LYS A 408 7.87 32.59 3.01
C LYS A 408 7.19 31.95 1.80
N THR A 409 7.91 31.91 0.68
CA THR A 409 7.38 31.43 -0.59
C THR A 409 8.34 30.41 -1.19
N TYR A 410 7.81 29.40 -1.87
CA TYR A 410 8.61 28.56 -2.75
C TYR A 410 8.06 28.61 -4.18
N TYR A 411 8.98 28.44 -5.14
CA TYR A 411 8.74 28.45 -6.57
C TYR A 411 9.05 27.08 -7.13
N VAL A 412 8.08 26.48 -7.79
CA VAL A 412 8.20 25.15 -8.37
C VAL A 412 8.28 25.31 -9.88
N THR A 413 9.29 24.71 -10.50
CA THR A 413 9.49 24.76 -11.94
C THR A 413 9.51 23.34 -12.51
N THR A 414 8.66 23.07 -13.49
CA THR A 414 8.64 21.81 -14.23
C THR A 414 9.17 22.03 -15.64
N SER A 415 10.00 21.11 -16.13
CA SER A 415 10.58 21.16 -17.48
C SER A 415 10.72 19.75 -18.04
N LEU A 416 10.75 19.59 -19.37
CA LEU A 416 11.06 18.30 -20.00
C LEU A 416 12.38 17.73 -19.48
N ASN A 417 13.39 18.59 -19.30
CA ASN A 417 14.70 18.19 -18.79
C ASN A 417 14.65 17.54 -17.40
N SER A 418 13.84 18.08 -16.48
CA SER A 418 13.63 17.52 -15.14
C SER A 418 13.19 16.05 -15.18
N TYR A 419 12.19 15.74 -16.02
CA TYR A 419 11.69 14.38 -16.17
C TYR A 419 12.68 13.48 -16.89
N TYR A 420 13.35 13.99 -17.93
CA TYR A 420 14.39 13.23 -18.62
C TYR A 420 15.50 12.80 -17.67
N VAL A 421 16.03 13.72 -16.85
CA VAL A 421 17.11 13.43 -15.89
C VAL A 421 16.64 12.40 -14.85
N SER A 422 15.42 12.56 -14.32
CA SER A 422 14.85 11.62 -13.34
C SER A 422 14.69 10.21 -13.93
N THR A 423 14.02 10.10 -15.08
CA THR A 423 13.80 8.81 -15.76
C THR A 423 15.13 8.19 -16.17
N LYS A 424 16.06 8.98 -16.70
CA LYS A 424 17.41 8.52 -17.03
C LYS A 424 18.14 7.95 -15.82
N ALA A 425 18.13 8.64 -14.68
CA ALA A 425 18.79 8.15 -13.46
C ALA A 425 18.22 6.80 -13.02
N ALA A 426 16.89 6.68 -12.94
CA ALA A 426 16.23 5.42 -12.55
C ALA A 426 16.54 4.27 -13.52
N VAL A 427 16.53 4.53 -14.83
CA VAL A 427 16.86 3.54 -15.85
C VAL A 427 18.35 3.16 -15.79
N GLU A 428 19.25 4.14 -15.67
CA GLU A 428 20.70 3.89 -15.56
C GLU A 428 21.06 3.10 -14.30
N ASP A 429 20.36 3.30 -13.19
CA ASP A 429 20.51 2.49 -11.98
C ASP A 429 20.14 1.02 -12.23
N ALA A 430 18.99 0.75 -12.87
CA ALA A 430 18.59 -0.60 -13.24
C ALA A 430 19.58 -1.26 -14.23
N LEU A 431 20.05 -0.50 -15.23
CA LEU A 431 21.08 -0.95 -16.18
C LEU A 431 22.39 -1.31 -15.47
N SER A 432 22.84 -0.46 -14.55
CA SER A 432 24.07 -0.65 -13.77
C SER A 432 23.96 -1.87 -12.86
N ALA A 433 22.82 -2.03 -12.16
CA ALA A 433 22.53 -3.18 -11.32
C ALA A 433 22.56 -4.50 -12.12
N ALA A 434 21.87 -4.55 -13.27
CA ALA A 434 21.84 -5.72 -14.13
C ALA A 434 23.23 -6.09 -14.67
N ARG A 435 23.98 -5.11 -15.20
CA ARG A 435 25.35 -5.32 -15.70
C ARG A 435 26.27 -5.84 -14.61
N LYS A 436 26.12 -5.33 -13.39
CA LYS A 436 26.86 -5.81 -12.22
C LYS A 436 26.50 -7.26 -11.90
N LYS A 437 25.21 -7.64 -11.91
CA LYS A 437 24.78 -9.03 -11.67
C LYS A 437 25.38 -9.98 -12.73
N ILE A 438 25.32 -9.62 -14.01
CA ILE A 438 25.94 -10.37 -15.12
C ILE A 438 27.45 -10.53 -14.91
N ALA A 439 28.17 -9.42 -14.68
CA ALA A 439 29.62 -9.44 -14.49
C ALA A 439 30.03 -10.27 -13.26
N GLN A 440 29.19 -10.29 -12.23
CA GLN A 440 29.41 -11.01 -10.98
C GLN A 440 28.91 -12.46 -11.01
N LEU A 441 28.57 -12.99 -12.19
CA LEU A 441 28.17 -14.39 -12.42
C LEU A 441 26.97 -14.83 -11.56
N TYR A 442 26.03 -13.91 -11.30
CA TYR A 442 24.71 -14.29 -10.78
C TYR A 442 23.96 -15.11 -11.82
N ASP A 443 23.18 -16.09 -11.38
CA ASP A 443 22.45 -17.01 -12.24
C ASP A 443 21.12 -16.40 -12.70
N ILE A 444 21.24 -15.51 -13.67
CA ILE A 444 20.11 -14.81 -14.31
C ILE A 444 20.10 -15.07 -15.81
N ASP A 445 18.94 -14.87 -16.46
CA ASP A 445 18.84 -14.90 -17.92
C ASP A 445 19.57 -13.70 -18.53
N THR A 446 20.86 -13.90 -18.77
CA THR A 446 21.77 -12.88 -19.29
C THR A 446 21.39 -12.45 -20.70
N GLU A 447 20.79 -13.34 -21.50
CA GLU A 447 20.36 -13.01 -22.86
C GLU A 447 19.14 -12.07 -22.82
N ALA A 448 18.13 -12.41 -22.01
CA ALA A 448 16.96 -11.54 -21.81
C ALA A 448 17.34 -10.21 -21.16
N ALA A 449 18.21 -10.23 -20.14
CA ALA A 449 18.70 -9.02 -19.49
C ALA A 449 19.45 -8.11 -20.48
N ASN A 450 20.35 -8.65 -21.32
CA ASN A 450 21.06 -7.87 -22.33
C ASN A 450 20.12 -7.28 -23.38
N ARG A 451 19.08 -8.02 -23.82
CA ARG A 451 18.05 -7.46 -24.71
C ARG A 451 17.34 -6.27 -24.07
N LYS A 452 16.96 -6.38 -22.79
CA LYS A 452 16.28 -5.31 -22.05
C LYS A 452 17.19 -4.11 -21.78
N ILE A 453 18.49 -4.35 -21.57
CA ILE A 453 19.50 -3.30 -21.46
C ILE A 453 19.56 -2.46 -22.74
N GLU A 454 19.58 -3.08 -23.92
CA GLU A 454 19.62 -2.37 -25.20
C GLU A 454 18.26 -1.72 -25.56
N GLU A 455 17.15 -2.36 -25.19
CA GLU A 455 15.80 -1.76 -25.30
C GLU A 455 15.71 -0.49 -24.45
N ALA A 456 16.11 -0.53 -23.17
CA ALA A 456 16.08 0.63 -22.28
C ALA A 456 16.95 1.78 -22.79
N ARG A 457 18.13 1.49 -23.34
CA ARG A 457 19.00 2.50 -23.98
C ARG A 457 18.34 3.15 -25.19
N THR A 458 17.73 2.34 -26.05
CA THR A 458 17.01 2.82 -27.23
C THR A 458 15.86 3.76 -26.84
N GLU A 459 15.12 3.42 -25.78
CA GLU A 459 14.02 4.26 -25.29
C GLU A 459 14.52 5.55 -24.63
N LEU A 460 15.65 5.53 -23.92
CA LEU A 460 16.30 6.75 -23.42
C LEU A 460 16.79 7.67 -24.55
N ASP A 461 17.34 7.11 -25.62
CA ASP A 461 17.77 7.87 -26.80
C ASP A 461 16.58 8.52 -27.51
N LYS A 462 15.46 7.80 -27.66
CA LYS A 462 14.20 8.36 -28.18
C LYS A 462 13.69 9.48 -27.28
N LEU A 463 13.67 9.26 -25.96
CA LEU A 463 13.21 10.24 -25.00
C LEU A 463 14.03 11.54 -25.08
N LEU A 464 15.35 11.43 -25.20
CA LEU A 464 16.24 12.57 -25.41
C LEU A 464 15.93 13.30 -26.73
N ALA A 465 15.78 12.55 -27.83
CA ALA A 465 15.47 13.13 -29.13
C ALA A 465 14.12 13.89 -29.13
N PHE A 466 13.09 13.33 -28.51
CA PHE A 466 11.81 14.02 -28.35
C PHE A 466 11.95 15.29 -27.51
N LYS A 467 12.69 15.24 -26.41
CA LYS A 467 12.97 16.43 -25.59
C LYS A 467 13.60 17.54 -26.43
N GLU A 468 14.69 17.24 -27.14
CA GLU A 468 15.44 18.22 -27.93
C GLU A 468 14.60 18.81 -29.08
N ASP A 469 13.80 17.98 -29.78
CA ASP A 469 12.90 18.44 -30.83
C ASP A 469 11.80 19.37 -30.28
N ILE A 470 11.20 19.01 -29.15
CA ILE A 470 10.17 19.83 -28.50
C ILE A 470 10.75 21.18 -28.05
N GLU A 471 11.91 21.17 -27.39
CA GLU A 471 12.57 22.41 -26.93
C GLU A 471 12.92 23.32 -28.11
N ALA A 472 13.51 22.78 -29.18
CA ALA A 472 13.86 23.54 -30.37
C ALA A 472 12.64 24.15 -31.09
N LYS A 473 11.54 23.40 -31.22
CA LYS A 473 10.29 23.91 -31.83
C LYS A 473 9.58 24.93 -30.96
N THR A 474 9.66 24.78 -29.64
CA THR A 474 9.06 25.73 -28.70
C THR A 474 9.75 27.08 -28.75
N GLU A 475 11.09 27.13 -28.81
CA GLU A 475 11.85 28.37 -28.98
C GLU A 475 11.50 29.12 -30.27
N GLN A 476 11.15 28.38 -31.32
CA GLN A 476 10.80 28.95 -32.63
C GLN A 476 9.32 29.35 -32.73
N ASN A 477 8.46 28.89 -31.81
CA ASN A 477 7.00 29.06 -31.83
C ASN A 477 6.34 28.65 -33.16
N THR A 478 6.78 27.53 -33.75
CA THR A 478 6.47 27.13 -35.15
C THR A 478 5.42 26.03 -35.31
N TRP A 479 4.72 25.62 -34.25
CA TRP A 479 3.79 24.48 -34.28
C TRP A 479 2.41 24.78 -33.69
N SER A 480 1.39 24.10 -34.20
CA SER A 480 0.01 24.15 -33.70
C SER A 480 -0.12 23.49 -32.33
N ALA A 481 -1.20 23.81 -31.60
CA ALA A 481 -1.49 23.18 -30.32
C ALA A 481 -1.58 21.64 -30.43
N GLN A 482 -2.13 21.13 -31.53
CA GLN A 482 -2.23 19.70 -31.78
C GLN A 482 -0.86 19.04 -32.00
N GLU A 483 0.03 19.66 -32.76
CA GLU A 483 1.41 19.17 -32.96
C GLU A 483 2.19 19.16 -31.64
N LYS A 484 2.01 20.20 -30.81
CA LYS A 484 2.57 20.25 -29.45
C LYS A 484 2.07 19.08 -28.60
N THR A 485 0.75 18.85 -28.57
CA THR A 485 0.17 17.71 -27.83
C THR A 485 0.74 16.38 -28.32
N ASN A 486 0.79 16.16 -29.64
CA ASN A 486 1.32 14.92 -30.20
C ASN A 486 2.78 14.66 -29.79
N ALA A 487 3.62 15.69 -29.84
CA ALA A 487 5.02 15.56 -29.44
C ALA A 487 5.18 15.29 -27.94
N LEU A 488 4.41 15.97 -27.08
CA LEU A 488 4.42 15.72 -25.63
C LEU A 488 3.94 14.30 -25.30
N MET A 489 2.91 13.81 -25.99
CA MET A 489 2.45 12.42 -25.82
C MET A 489 3.50 11.41 -26.26
N ALA A 490 4.17 11.62 -27.38
CA ALA A 490 5.26 10.75 -27.82
C ALA A 490 6.42 10.71 -26.81
N TYR A 491 6.77 11.86 -26.22
CA TYR A 491 7.72 11.93 -25.12
C TYR A 491 7.26 11.09 -23.91
N ASN A 492 5.99 11.19 -23.52
CA ASN A 492 5.43 10.40 -22.41
C ASN A 492 5.47 8.90 -22.70
N THR A 493 5.07 8.48 -23.90
CA THR A 493 5.12 7.09 -24.35
C THR A 493 6.54 6.54 -24.21
N ALA A 494 7.55 7.28 -24.68
CA ALA A 494 8.95 6.89 -24.57
C ALA A 494 9.41 6.81 -23.10
N LYS A 495 8.99 7.77 -22.26
CA LYS A 495 9.31 7.80 -20.83
C LYS A 495 8.76 6.57 -20.12
N LEU A 496 7.45 6.34 -20.21
CA LEU A 496 6.76 5.21 -19.59
C LEU A 496 7.33 3.88 -20.08
N LYS A 497 7.67 3.79 -21.37
CA LYS A 497 8.30 2.61 -21.95
C LYS A 497 9.70 2.39 -21.38
N ALA A 498 10.52 3.42 -21.24
CA ALA A 498 11.84 3.32 -20.63
C ALA A 498 11.75 2.83 -19.17
N GLU A 499 10.84 3.40 -18.38
CA GLU A 499 10.59 3.02 -16.99
C GLU A 499 10.09 1.57 -16.88
N SER A 500 9.13 1.18 -17.72
CA SER A 500 8.61 -0.21 -17.78
C SER A 500 9.71 -1.21 -18.13
N VAL A 501 10.57 -0.90 -19.10
CA VAL A 501 11.70 -1.78 -19.47
C VAL A 501 12.72 -1.88 -18.33
N ALA A 502 12.99 -0.77 -17.62
CA ALA A 502 13.86 -0.80 -16.44
C ALA A 502 13.28 -1.67 -15.32
N GLN A 503 11.96 -1.62 -15.07
CA GLN A 503 11.29 -2.48 -14.09
C GLN A 503 11.35 -3.96 -14.49
N GLU A 504 11.12 -4.29 -15.77
CA GLU A 504 11.30 -5.66 -16.28
C GLU A 504 12.74 -6.14 -16.12
N LEU A 505 13.72 -5.26 -16.34
CA LEU A 505 15.13 -5.56 -16.15
C LEU A 505 15.48 -5.81 -14.67
N THR A 506 14.88 -5.05 -13.74
CA THR A 506 15.01 -5.30 -12.30
C THR A 506 14.53 -6.71 -11.95
N ALA A 507 13.36 -7.12 -12.46
CA ALA A 507 12.87 -8.48 -12.26
C ALA A 507 13.82 -9.54 -12.84
N LEU A 508 14.28 -9.37 -14.09
CA LEU A 508 15.24 -10.29 -14.72
C LEU A 508 16.61 -10.34 -14.01
N SER A 509 16.95 -9.34 -13.21
CA SER A 509 18.20 -9.27 -12.46
C SER A 509 18.12 -9.94 -11.09
N ALA A 510 16.94 -10.42 -10.70
CA ALA A 510 16.71 -11.15 -9.44
C ALA A 510 17.01 -12.65 -9.61
N GLU A 511 18.02 -13.13 -8.89
CA GLU A 511 18.44 -14.53 -8.94
C GLU A 511 17.49 -15.43 -8.13
N SER A 512 16.91 -16.43 -8.79
CA SER A 512 16.11 -17.46 -8.11
C SER A 512 16.97 -18.32 -7.19
N LYS A 513 16.54 -18.49 -5.94
CA LYS A 513 17.20 -19.37 -4.97
C LYS A 513 16.80 -20.84 -5.16
N PRO A 514 17.73 -21.82 -5.02
CA PRO A 514 17.40 -23.24 -5.15
C PRO A 514 16.58 -23.78 -3.97
N VAL A 515 16.66 -23.12 -2.82
CA VAL A 515 15.90 -23.45 -1.61
C VAL A 515 15.25 -22.19 -1.07
N THR A 516 13.93 -22.11 -1.15
CA THR A 516 13.12 -20.99 -0.63
C THR A 516 11.66 -21.40 -0.56
N ALA A 517 10.94 -20.92 0.46
CA ALA A 517 9.49 -20.98 0.44
C ALA A 517 8.94 -19.83 -0.41
N ARG A 518 8.00 -20.18 -1.31
CA ARG A 518 7.25 -19.24 -2.15
C ARG A 518 5.79 -19.53 -1.88
N ALA A 519 5.27 -18.88 -0.85
CA ALA A 519 3.97 -19.16 -0.31
C ALA A 519 2.93 -18.13 -0.74
N VAL A 520 1.67 -18.51 -0.61
CA VAL A 520 0.51 -17.62 -0.78
C VAL A 520 -0.57 -17.99 0.24
N TRP A 521 -1.18 -16.99 0.88
CA TRP A 521 -2.42 -17.20 1.63
C TRP A 521 -3.59 -17.23 0.65
N HIS A 522 -4.35 -18.31 0.68
CA HIS A 522 -5.47 -18.52 -0.25
C HIS A 522 -6.77 -18.71 0.50
N ARG A 523 -7.66 -17.72 0.39
CA ARG A 523 -9.07 -17.82 0.79
C ARG A 523 -9.88 -18.47 -0.34
N PRO A 524 -10.65 -19.53 -0.07
CA PRO A 524 -11.47 -20.21 -1.07
C PRO A 524 -12.43 -19.28 -1.80
N THR A 525 -12.49 -19.41 -3.13
CA THR A 525 -13.50 -18.74 -3.98
C THR A 525 -14.08 -19.66 -5.06
N GLU A 526 -13.36 -20.73 -5.40
CA GLU A 526 -13.62 -21.66 -6.49
C GLU A 526 -14.76 -22.60 -6.12
N LYS A 527 -15.79 -22.67 -6.98
CA LYS A 527 -16.98 -23.52 -6.74
C LYS A 527 -17.04 -24.78 -7.61
N THR A 528 -16.03 -24.98 -8.45
CA THR A 528 -15.95 -26.09 -9.41
C THR A 528 -14.54 -26.67 -9.46
N LEU A 529 -14.42 -27.91 -9.93
CA LEU A 529 -13.12 -28.56 -10.15
C LEU A 529 -12.27 -27.84 -11.21
N GLU A 530 -12.91 -27.29 -12.25
CA GLU A 530 -12.26 -26.50 -13.30
C GLU A 530 -11.57 -25.26 -12.70
N ALA A 531 -12.31 -24.47 -11.91
CA ALA A 531 -11.77 -23.26 -11.28
C ALA A 531 -10.61 -23.57 -10.31
N LEU A 532 -10.72 -24.68 -9.55
CA LEU A 532 -9.61 -25.16 -8.71
C LEU A 532 -8.35 -25.48 -9.54
N THR A 533 -8.55 -26.13 -10.69
CA THR A 533 -7.48 -26.50 -11.61
C THR A 533 -6.79 -25.26 -12.17
N GLU A 534 -7.56 -24.27 -12.63
CA GLU A 534 -7.05 -22.99 -13.15
C GLU A 534 -6.26 -22.20 -12.08
N THR A 535 -6.79 -22.11 -10.85
CA THR A 535 -6.10 -21.48 -9.73
C THR A 535 -4.76 -22.15 -9.44
N LEU A 536 -4.74 -23.49 -9.35
CA LEU A 536 -3.53 -24.24 -9.02
C LEU A 536 -2.50 -24.27 -10.16
N ASP A 537 -2.96 -24.27 -11.42
CA ASP A 537 -2.08 -24.10 -12.59
C ASP A 537 -1.43 -22.72 -12.58
N THR A 538 -2.18 -21.66 -12.26
CA THR A 538 -1.62 -20.31 -12.11
C THR A 538 -0.51 -20.27 -11.06
N TYR A 539 -0.71 -20.93 -9.90
CA TYR A 539 0.32 -21.01 -8.87
C TYR A 539 1.55 -21.80 -9.30
N ARG A 540 1.37 -22.96 -9.92
CA ARG A 540 2.47 -23.75 -10.48
C ARG A 540 3.28 -22.91 -11.47
N ASP A 541 2.61 -22.25 -12.40
CA ASP A 541 3.24 -21.49 -13.48
C ASP A 541 3.93 -20.22 -12.96
N THR A 542 3.48 -19.68 -11.83
CA THR A 542 4.12 -18.57 -11.11
C THR A 542 5.24 -19.04 -10.17
N GLY A 543 5.44 -20.35 -10.02
CA GLY A 543 6.50 -20.94 -9.20
C GLY A 543 6.21 -20.97 -7.69
N ILE A 544 4.95 -20.83 -7.28
CA ILE A 544 4.50 -21.02 -5.89
C ILE A 544 4.63 -22.50 -5.51
N ASN A 545 5.24 -22.77 -4.36
CA ASN A 545 5.50 -24.15 -3.89
C ASN A 545 4.85 -24.46 -2.53
N LEU A 546 4.20 -23.48 -1.90
CA LEU A 546 3.45 -23.64 -0.65
C LEU A 546 2.15 -22.82 -0.70
N ILE A 547 1.03 -23.41 -0.28
CA ILE A 547 -0.24 -22.70 -0.12
C ILE A 547 -0.69 -22.79 1.33
N LEU A 548 -0.96 -21.63 1.93
CA LEU A 548 -1.62 -21.50 3.22
C LEU A 548 -3.13 -21.38 2.94
N LEU A 549 -3.81 -22.53 2.87
CA LEU A 549 -5.20 -22.67 2.43
C LEU A 549 -6.15 -22.40 3.60
N GLU A 550 -7.02 -21.41 3.48
CA GLU A 550 -7.99 -21.12 4.54
C GLU A 550 -9.04 -22.22 4.63
N THR A 551 -9.00 -22.96 5.73
CA THR A 551 -9.87 -24.13 5.98
C THR A 551 -10.93 -23.88 7.03
N PHE A 552 -10.73 -22.87 7.88
CA PHE A 552 -11.68 -22.41 8.90
C PHE A 552 -11.72 -20.89 8.91
N PHE A 553 -12.85 -20.32 8.53
CA PHE A 553 -13.05 -18.87 8.54
C PHE A 553 -14.52 -18.49 8.74
N ASN A 554 -14.76 -17.32 9.33
CA ASN A 554 -16.10 -16.85 9.71
C ASN A 554 -16.91 -17.84 10.56
N GLY A 555 -16.23 -18.72 11.31
CA GLY A 555 -16.87 -19.78 12.09
C GLY A 555 -17.40 -20.96 11.26
N TYR A 556 -17.01 -21.08 9.98
CA TYR A 556 -17.36 -22.16 9.07
C TYR A 556 -16.15 -23.00 8.67
N SER A 557 -16.39 -24.25 8.31
CA SER A 557 -15.39 -25.18 7.78
C SER A 557 -15.46 -25.29 6.26
N MET A 558 -14.30 -25.46 5.62
CA MET A 558 -14.17 -25.71 4.18
C MET A 558 -14.00 -27.19 3.82
N PHE A 559 -14.00 -28.06 4.83
CA PHE A 559 -14.24 -29.50 4.68
C PHE A 559 -15.50 -29.90 5.45
N ARG A 560 -16.11 -31.04 5.12
CA ARG A 560 -17.31 -31.54 5.83
C ARG A 560 -16.92 -32.05 7.23
N SER A 561 -17.07 -31.17 8.21
CA SER A 561 -16.78 -31.40 9.64
C SER A 561 -18.03 -31.85 10.41
N ASP A 562 -17.83 -32.64 11.45
CA ASP A 562 -18.86 -33.03 12.42
C ASP A 562 -19.03 -31.96 13.52
N TYR A 563 -18.01 -31.12 13.74
CA TYR A 563 -17.98 -30.06 14.76
C TYR A 563 -18.45 -28.71 14.23
N VAL A 564 -18.07 -28.34 13.01
CA VAL A 564 -18.29 -27.01 12.42
C VAL A 564 -19.15 -27.14 11.16
N GLU A 565 -20.09 -26.22 10.97
CA GLU A 565 -20.91 -26.20 9.76
C GLU A 565 -20.08 -25.90 8.50
N TYR A 566 -20.44 -26.56 7.39
CA TYR A 566 -19.79 -26.31 6.11
C TYR A 566 -20.15 -24.91 5.60
N HIS A 567 -19.18 -24.21 5.00
CA HIS A 567 -19.37 -22.83 4.58
C HIS A 567 -20.58 -22.67 3.64
N LYS A 568 -21.54 -21.83 4.05
CA LYS A 568 -22.86 -21.68 3.41
C LYS A 568 -22.77 -21.39 1.91
N ASP A 569 -21.80 -20.56 1.50
CA ASP A 569 -21.63 -20.13 0.10
C ASP A 569 -21.11 -21.25 -0.84
N PHE A 570 -20.68 -22.37 -0.25
CA PHE A 570 -20.12 -23.53 -0.94
C PHE A 570 -21.02 -24.77 -0.85
N VAL A 571 -22.16 -24.70 -0.16
CA VAL A 571 -23.05 -25.87 0.01
C VAL A 571 -23.52 -26.44 -1.34
N SER A 572 -23.72 -25.58 -2.34
CA SER A 572 -24.11 -25.95 -3.71
C SER A 572 -22.93 -26.18 -4.66
N ALA A 573 -21.69 -25.99 -4.21
CA ALA A 573 -20.50 -26.21 -5.04
C ALA A 573 -20.29 -27.72 -5.31
N SER A 574 -19.66 -28.04 -6.43
CA SER A 574 -19.38 -29.43 -6.84
C SER A 574 -17.96 -29.58 -7.35
N TYR A 575 -17.24 -30.55 -6.79
CA TYR A 575 -15.85 -30.85 -7.14
C TYR A 575 -15.73 -32.25 -7.74
N GLY A 576 -16.71 -32.66 -8.55
CA GLY A 576 -16.72 -33.99 -9.16
C GLY A 576 -16.82 -35.11 -8.12
N THR A 577 -15.79 -35.98 -8.05
CA THR A 577 -15.76 -37.13 -7.14
C THR A 577 -15.25 -36.81 -5.74
N TYR A 578 -14.72 -35.60 -5.52
CA TYR A 578 -14.23 -35.18 -4.20
C TYR A 578 -15.39 -34.78 -3.28
N LYS A 579 -15.21 -35.01 -1.98
CA LYS A 579 -16.28 -34.82 -0.98
C LYS A 579 -16.59 -33.36 -0.71
N ASP A 580 -15.57 -32.50 -0.80
CA ASP A 580 -15.61 -31.08 -0.45
C ASP A 580 -14.44 -30.31 -1.07
N TYR A 581 -14.37 -29.01 -0.77
CA TYR A 581 -13.36 -28.11 -1.31
C TYR A 581 -11.94 -28.52 -0.91
N VAL A 582 -11.69 -28.77 0.39
CA VAL A 582 -10.33 -29.07 0.88
C VAL A 582 -9.79 -30.38 0.33
N SER A 583 -10.62 -31.42 0.25
CA SER A 583 -10.20 -32.72 -0.33
C SER A 583 -9.88 -32.62 -1.82
N ALA A 584 -10.63 -31.81 -2.59
CA ALA A 584 -10.34 -31.54 -3.99
C ALA A 584 -9.06 -30.71 -4.16
N PHE A 585 -8.96 -29.59 -3.43
CA PHE A 585 -7.84 -28.64 -3.52
C PHE A 585 -6.52 -29.31 -3.19
N THR A 586 -6.45 -30.04 -2.08
CA THR A 586 -5.21 -30.69 -1.63
C THR A 586 -4.75 -31.81 -2.56
N ALA A 587 -5.68 -32.55 -3.17
CA ALA A 587 -5.35 -33.57 -4.18
C ALA A 587 -4.76 -32.93 -5.45
N LEU A 588 -5.42 -31.92 -6.00
CA LEU A 588 -4.95 -31.22 -7.20
C LEU A 588 -3.63 -30.46 -6.96
N ALA A 589 -3.41 -29.93 -5.75
CA ALA A 589 -2.16 -29.28 -5.38
C ALA A 589 -1.00 -30.29 -5.32
N ALA A 590 -1.26 -31.48 -4.75
CA ALA A 590 -0.26 -32.55 -4.66
C ALA A 590 0.19 -33.04 -6.04
N GLU A 591 -0.71 -33.13 -7.02
CA GLU A 591 -0.38 -33.47 -8.43
C GLU A 591 0.60 -32.47 -9.07
N ARG A 592 0.61 -31.22 -8.59
CA ARG A 592 1.49 -30.15 -9.05
C ARG A 592 2.75 -29.98 -8.20
N GLY A 593 2.93 -30.81 -7.17
CA GLY A 593 4.05 -30.71 -6.24
C GLY A 593 3.98 -29.48 -5.31
N ILE A 594 2.78 -28.92 -5.09
CA ILE A 594 2.57 -27.78 -4.21
C ILE A 594 2.15 -28.29 -2.83
N GLU A 595 2.88 -27.89 -1.79
CA GLU A 595 2.53 -28.25 -0.41
C GLU A 595 1.36 -27.39 0.11
N VAL A 596 0.47 -27.97 0.92
CA VAL A 596 -0.68 -27.25 1.48
C VAL A 596 -0.65 -27.32 3.01
N HIS A 597 -0.72 -26.15 3.65
CA HIS A 597 -0.96 -26.01 5.09
C HIS A 597 -2.36 -25.44 5.31
N ALA A 598 -3.08 -25.97 6.29
CA ALA A 598 -4.38 -25.45 6.71
C ALA A 598 -4.21 -24.13 7.46
N TRP A 599 -4.62 -23.02 6.86
CA TRP A 599 -4.79 -21.74 7.53
C TRP A 599 -6.15 -21.72 8.25
N VAL A 600 -6.14 -21.36 9.53
CA VAL A 600 -7.33 -21.34 10.40
C VAL A 600 -7.42 -20.01 11.15
N GLU A 601 -8.61 -19.41 11.18
CA GLU A 601 -8.91 -18.27 12.06
C GLU A 601 -9.21 -18.82 13.48
N ASP A 602 -8.21 -18.93 14.36
CA ASP A 602 -8.33 -19.65 15.64
C ASP A 602 -9.47 -19.12 16.54
N PHE A 603 -9.33 -17.89 17.03
CA PHE A 603 -10.28 -17.29 17.98
C PHE A 603 -11.20 -16.25 17.35
N TYR A 604 -10.94 -15.85 16.11
CA TYR A 604 -11.82 -14.98 15.33
C TYR A 604 -12.83 -15.84 14.57
N VAL A 605 -14.11 -15.49 14.65
CA VAL A 605 -15.20 -16.30 14.05
C VAL A 605 -16.11 -15.48 13.16
N GLY A 606 -15.60 -14.38 12.60
CA GLY A 606 -16.31 -13.58 11.60
C GLY A 606 -17.09 -12.39 12.15
N LEU A 607 -18.14 -12.02 11.41
CA LEU A 607 -18.89 -10.77 11.60
C LEU A 607 -20.35 -10.97 12.04
N SER A 608 -20.78 -12.22 12.20
CA SER A 608 -22.17 -12.57 12.46
C SER A 608 -22.28 -13.53 13.63
N THR A 609 -23.26 -13.32 14.50
CA THR A 609 -23.64 -14.30 15.53
C THR A 609 -24.48 -15.44 14.98
N ASP A 610 -24.96 -15.32 13.74
CA ASP A 610 -25.78 -16.34 13.08
C ASP A 610 -24.94 -17.44 12.43
N VAL A 611 -24.10 -18.07 13.25
CA VAL A 611 -23.32 -19.27 12.90
C VAL A 611 -23.55 -20.33 13.96
N ARG A 612 -23.58 -21.60 13.59
CA ARG A 612 -23.94 -22.72 14.50
C ARG A 612 -23.09 -22.70 15.76
N LEU A 613 -21.78 -22.48 15.60
CA LEU A 613 -20.81 -22.40 16.69
C LEU A 613 -21.24 -21.38 17.76
N LEU A 614 -21.65 -20.17 17.33
CA LEU A 614 -22.05 -19.11 18.26
C LEU A 614 -23.47 -19.27 18.79
N ARG A 615 -24.40 -19.88 18.03
CA ARG A 615 -25.76 -20.20 18.53
C ARG A 615 -25.73 -21.28 19.62
N GLU A 616 -24.81 -22.23 19.52
CA GLU A 616 -24.65 -23.31 20.50
C GLU A 616 -23.80 -22.88 21.70
N HIS A 617 -22.93 -21.88 21.53
CA HIS A 617 -21.95 -21.44 22.53
C HIS A 617 -21.84 -19.91 22.64
N GLU A 618 -22.96 -19.24 22.89
CA GLU A 618 -23.00 -17.78 23.11
C GLU A 618 -22.11 -17.34 24.28
N ASP A 619 -21.91 -18.21 25.27
CA ASP A 619 -21.09 -17.97 26.46
C ASP A 619 -19.59 -17.89 26.17
N TRP A 620 -19.15 -18.29 24.96
CA TRP A 620 -17.75 -18.20 24.55
C TRP A 620 -17.37 -16.82 23.99
N ILE A 621 -18.35 -15.99 23.64
CA ILE A 621 -18.14 -14.70 22.98
C ILE A 621 -17.38 -13.74 23.90
N VAL A 622 -16.29 -13.16 23.37
CA VAL A 622 -15.50 -12.14 24.04
C VAL A 622 -16.26 -10.82 24.13
N TYR A 623 -16.39 -10.29 25.34
CA TYR A 623 -16.92 -8.95 25.60
C TYR A 623 -15.81 -7.90 25.72
N ASN A 624 -16.14 -6.68 25.29
CA ASN A 624 -15.40 -5.46 25.61
C ASN A 624 -15.69 -5.01 27.05
N ASP A 625 -14.85 -4.11 27.56
CA ASP A 625 -14.97 -3.43 28.86
C ASP A 625 -16.26 -2.59 29.09
N ASP A 626 -17.07 -2.39 28.04
CA ASP A 626 -18.39 -1.74 28.08
C ASP A 626 -19.57 -2.72 27.96
N GLY A 627 -19.29 -4.03 27.80
CA GLY A 627 -20.27 -5.09 27.62
C GLY A 627 -20.78 -5.29 26.19
N THR A 628 -20.18 -4.66 25.19
CA THR A 628 -20.44 -4.97 23.77
C THR A 628 -19.60 -6.15 23.28
N ILE A 629 -20.05 -6.83 22.22
CA ILE A 629 -19.37 -8.03 21.66
C ILE A 629 -18.58 -7.75 20.37
N TYR A 630 -18.88 -6.64 19.68
CA TYR A 630 -18.18 -6.26 18.46
C TYR A 630 -16.90 -5.51 18.81
N GLN A 631 -15.76 -6.01 18.32
CA GLN A 631 -14.45 -5.52 18.72
C GLN A 631 -14.16 -4.14 18.10
N ARG A 632 -14.19 -3.07 18.91
CA ARG A 632 -14.19 -1.66 18.46
C ARG A 632 -12.96 -1.21 17.67
N LYS A 633 -11.86 -1.96 17.76
CA LYS A 633 -10.55 -1.64 17.18
C LYS A 633 -10.08 -2.65 16.13
N GLU A 634 -10.85 -3.71 15.89
CA GLU A 634 -10.70 -4.51 14.69
C GLU A 634 -11.54 -3.81 13.60
N GLY A 635 -11.10 -3.79 12.35
CA GLY A 635 -11.67 -2.94 11.27
C GLY A 635 -13.11 -3.23 10.82
N GLY A 636 -13.96 -3.80 11.68
CA GLY A 636 -15.35 -4.14 11.42
C GLY A 636 -16.06 -4.72 12.65
N ALA A 637 -17.25 -5.30 12.44
CA ALA A 637 -18.04 -5.95 13.49
C ALA A 637 -17.48 -7.33 13.90
N TYR A 638 -16.18 -7.40 14.18
CA TYR A 638 -15.47 -8.66 14.43
C TYR A 638 -15.96 -9.27 15.73
N ILE A 639 -16.09 -10.60 15.74
CA ILE A 639 -16.48 -11.41 16.90
C ILE A 639 -15.37 -12.41 17.18
N PHE A 640 -15.01 -12.53 18.47
CA PHE A 640 -14.01 -13.47 18.93
C PHE A 640 -14.60 -14.39 20.00
N ILE A 641 -14.07 -15.61 20.08
CA ILE A 641 -14.31 -16.56 21.15
C ILE A 641 -13.11 -16.60 22.10
N ASP A 642 -13.35 -16.87 23.38
CA ASP A 642 -12.37 -16.63 24.44
C ASP A 642 -11.27 -17.70 24.55
N PRO A 643 -9.98 -17.35 24.34
CA PRO A 643 -8.85 -18.26 24.50
C PRO A 643 -8.70 -18.88 25.90
N SER A 644 -9.20 -18.22 26.94
CA SER A 644 -9.08 -18.71 28.31
C SER A 644 -10.13 -19.76 28.67
N ASN A 645 -11.21 -19.87 27.88
CA ASN A 645 -12.24 -20.87 28.13
C ASN A 645 -11.75 -22.26 27.69
N LYS A 646 -11.65 -23.19 28.65
CA LYS A 646 -11.23 -24.57 28.38
C LYS A 646 -12.11 -25.24 27.31
N ALA A 647 -13.43 -25.01 27.33
CA ALA A 647 -14.35 -25.62 26.38
C ALA A 647 -14.08 -25.16 24.94
N THR A 648 -13.79 -23.87 24.75
CA THR A 648 -13.37 -23.31 23.47
C THR A 648 -12.09 -23.97 22.96
N GLY A 649 -11.09 -24.09 23.84
CA GLY A 649 -9.84 -24.76 23.49
C GLY A 649 -10.00 -26.25 23.17
N ASP A 650 -10.81 -26.98 23.94
CA ASP A 650 -11.10 -28.40 23.69
C ASP A 650 -11.81 -28.60 22.34
N PHE A 651 -12.74 -27.71 21.99
CA PHE A 651 -13.45 -27.73 20.72
C PHE A 651 -12.50 -27.52 19.53
N LEU A 652 -11.67 -26.47 19.56
CA LEU A 652 -10.73 -26.19 18.47
C LEU A 652 -9.71 -27.32 18.30
N ILE A 653 -9.19 -27.89 19.39
CA ILE A 653 -8.29 -29.04 19.33
C ILE A 653 -8.97 -30.26 18.68
N ALA A 654 -10.23 -30.53 19.01
CA ALA A 654 -10.98 -31.62 18.40
C ALA A 654 -11.22 -31.38 16.90
N TYR A 655 -11.58 -30.15 16.52
CA TYR A 655 -11.74 -29.75 15.12
C TYR A 655 -10.42 -29.86 14.34
N TYR A 656 -9.29 -29.40 14.89
CA TYR A 656 -7.98 -29.51 14.24
C TYR A 656 -7.54 -30.95 14.02
N LYS A 657 -7.81 -31.84 14.98
CA LYS A 657 -7.57 -33.29 14.83
C LYS A 657 -8.41 -33.88 13.70
N GLU A 658 -9.70 -33.52 13.64
CA GLU A 658 -10.59 -33.96 12.57
C GLU A 658 -10.13 -33.45 11.19
N LEU A 659 -9.74 -32.18 11.10
CA LEU A 659 -9.25 -31.54 9.88
C LEU A 659 -8.06 -32.32 9.30
N VAL A 660 -7.05 -32.62 10.11
CA VAL A 660 -5.85 -33.34 9.65
C VAL A 660 -6.12 -34.81 9.38
N GLU A 661 -7.01 -35.46 10.14
CA GLU A 661 -7.39 -36.86 9.94
C GLU A 661 -8.18 -37.04 8.63
N LYS A 662 -9.15 -36.18 8.35
CA LYS A 662 -9.98 -36.25 7.13
C LYS A 662 -9.24 -35.75 5.88
N ASN A 663 -8.15 -34.98 6.05
CA ASN A 663 -7.37 -34.40 4.95
C ASN A 663 -5.85 -34.68 5.08
N PRO A 664 -5.41 -35.95 4.91
CA PRO A 664 -4.01 -36.37 5.17
C PRO A 664 -2.96 -35.78 4.21
N LEU A 665 -3.39 -35.10 3.13
CA LEU A 665 -2.51 -34.36 2.24
C LEU A 665 -2.07 -33.01 2.81
N ILE A 666 -2.75 -32.50 3.84
CA ILE A 666 -2.32 -31.31 4.58
C ILE A 666 -1.02 -31.62 5.34
N LYS A 667 -0.01 -30.76 5.18
CA LYS A 667 1.32 -30.94 5.79
C LYS A 667 1.61 -29.99 6.94
N GLY A 668 0.80 -28.96 7.12
CA GLY A 668 0.91 -28.08 8.27
C GLY A 668 -0.40 -27.42 8.66
N LEU A 669 -0.41 -26.82 9.85
CA LEU A 669 -1.49 -26.01 10.39
C LEU A 669 -0.93 -24.61 10.68
N ASN A 670 -1.44 -23.60 9.96
CA ASN A 670 -1.09 -22.19 10.07
C ASN A 670 -2.11 -21.48 10.97
N LEU A 671 -1.67 -21.13 12.18
CA LEU A 671 -2.45 -20.49 13.23
C LEU A 671 -2.50 -18.98 13.01
N ASP A 672 -3.66 -18.47 12.61
CA ASP A 672 -3.97 -17.06 12.45
C ASP A 672 -5.05 -16.65 13.45
N TYR A 673 -5.11 -15.38 13.81
CA TYR A 673 -5.96 -14.89 14.91
C TYR A 673 -5.77 -15.66 16.22
N ILE A 674 -4.60 -16.28 16.41
CA ILE A 674 -4.14 -16.90 17.65
C ILE A 674 -3.75 -15.84 18.70
N ARG A 675 -4.76 -15.06 19.11
CA ARG A 675 -4.62 -13.84 19.90
C ARG A 675 -5.97 -13.38 20.45
N TYR A 676 -5.93 -12.43 21.38
CA TYR A 676 -7.11 -11.61 21.68
C TYR A 676 -7.32 -10.53 20.59
N PRO A 677 -8.52 -9.94 20.51
CA PRO A 677 -8.75 -8.70 19.77
C PRO A 677 -7.79 -7.58 20.19
N VAL A 678 -7.65 -6.53 19.37
CA VAL A 678 -6.95 -5.30 19.80
C VAL A 678 -7.50 -4.84 21.15
N SER A 679 -6.67 -4.86 22.17
CA SER A 679 -7.00 -4.51 23.55
C SER A 679 -5.90 -3.61 24.11
N THR A 680 -6.31 -2.44 24.57
CA THR A 680 -5.44 -1.49 25.29
C THR A 680 -6.10 -1.16 26.63
N GLN A 681 -5.38 -0.54 27.56
CA GLN A 681 -5.96 -0.19 28.87
C GLN A 681 -7.20 0.72 28.73
N LYS A 682 -7.23 1.55 27.69
CA LYS A 682 -8.31 2.48 27.40
C LYS A 682 -9.53 1.83 26.79
N GLU A 683 -9.33 0.75 26.04
CA GLU A 683 -10.36 0.03 25.31
C GLU A 683 -10.02 -1.46 25.43
N ASP A 684 -10.31 -2.03 26.59
CA ASP A 684 -9.90 -3.40 26.95
C ASP A 684 -10.96 -4.43 26.54
N THR A 685 -10.53 -5.68 26.34
CA THR A 685 -11.36 -6.80 25.88
C THR A 685 -11.11 -8.06 26.73
N GLY A 686 -11.83 -9.16 26.44
CA GLY A 686 -11.60 -10.45 27.10
C GLY A 686 -12.48 -10.69 28.34
N TYR A 687 -13.59 -9.95 28.48
CA TYR A 687 -14.43 -9.99 29.68
C TYR A 687 -15.54 -11.06 29.61
N THR A 688 -15.20 -12.32 29.32
CA THR A 688 -16.18 -13.40 29.48
C THR A 688 -16.45 -13.65 30.96
N LYS A 689 -17.61 -14.26 31.25
CA LYS A 689 -17.94 -14.68 32.62
C LYS A 689 -16.87 -15.62 33.19
N ASN A 690 -16.42 -16.59 32.39
CA ASN A 690 -15.39 -17.54 32.79
C ASN A 690 -14.09 -16.83 33.14
N ALA A 691 -13.56 -16.01 32.23
CA ALA A 691 -12.28 -15.34 32.39
C ALA A 691 -12.24 -14.42 33.62
N MET A 692 -13.31 -13.65 33.85
CA MET A 692 -13.40 -12.76 35.02
C MET A 692 -13.39 -13.55 36.33
N LEU A 693 -14.13 -14.66 36.42
CA LEU A 693 -14.22 -15.48 37.63
C LEU A 693 -12.90 -16.24 37.89
N GLU A 694 -12.33 -16.85 36.86
CA GLU A 694 -11.07 -17.59 36.95
C GLU A 694 -9.92 -16.66 37.36
N PHE A 695 -9.80 -15.50 36.72
CA PHE A 695 -8.79 -14.52 37.09
C PHE A 695 -9.00 -13.98 38.51
N ALA A 696 -10.24 -13.61 38.87
CA ALA A 696 -10.54 -13.14 40.22
C ALA A 696 -10.20 -14.19 41.29
N ALA A 697 -10.44 -15.48 41.01
CA ALA A 697 -10.00 -16.57 41.88
C ALA A 697 -8.47 -16.66 41.95
N SER A 698 -7.77 -16.56 40.81
CA SER A 698 -6.30 -16.67 40.75
C SER A 698 -5.55 -15.60 41.55
N VAL A 699 -6.18 -14.44 41.78
CA VAL A 699 -5.62 -13.32 42.55
C VAL A 699 -6.32 -13.11 43.90
N GLY A 700 -7.18 -14.04 44.32
CA GLY A 700 -7.78 -14.07 45.67
C GLY A 700 -8.91 -13.06 45.93
N VAL A 701 -9.62 -12.62 44.89
CA VAL A 701 -10.70 -11.61 44.95
C VAL A 701 -12.03 -12.10 44.39
N ALA A 702 -12.25 -13.41 44.34
CA ALA A 702 -13.49 -14.00 43.83
C ALA A 702 -14.75 -13.47 44.55
N ASP A 703 -14.64 -13.09 45.83
CA ASP A 703 -15.72 -12.48 46.62
C ASP A 703 -16.16 -11.09 46.11
N LYS A 704 -15.35 -10.44 45.25
CA LYS A 704 -15.67 -9.15 44.63
C LYS A 704 -16.55 -9.28 43.39
N LEU A 705 -16.74 -10.49 42.86
CA LEU A 705 -17.62 -10.74 41.73
C LEU A 705 -18.80 -11.61 42.15
N ASN A 706 -20.01 -11.15 41.85
CA ASN A 706 -21.21 -11.96 42.03
C ASN A 706 -21.47 -12.79 40.76
N ALA A 707 -21.20 -14.09 40.83
CA ALA A 707 -21.40 -15.02 39.71
C ALA A 707 -22.87 -15.15 39.26
N SER A 708 -23.84 -14.70 40.08
CA SER A 708 -25.26 -14.68 39.76
C SER A 708 -25.72 -13.38 39.07
N SER A 709 -24.83 -12.38 38.95
CA SER A 709 -25.12 -11.13 38.23
C SER A 709 -25.13 -11.32 36.71
N SER A 710 -25.74 -10.37 36.00
CA SER A 710 -25.60 -10.30 34.54
C SER A 710 -24.14 -10.08 34.15
N VAL A 711 -23.71 -10.56 32.97
CA VAL A 711 -22.34 -10.36 32.47
C VAL A 711 -21.99 -8.87 32.44
N LYS A 712 -22.91 -8.00 32.03
CA LYS A 712 -22.72 -6.55 32.00
C LYS A 712 -22.46 -5.93 33.38
N ASP A 713 -23.17 -6.42 34.41
CA ASP A 713 -22.95 -5.96 35.79
C ASP A 713 -21.60 -6.46 36.32
N MET A 714 -21.24 -7.70 36.01
CA MET A 714 -19.91 -8.25 36.34
C MET A 714 -18.80 -7.44 35.69
N ILE A 715 -18.91 -7.13 34.40
CA ILE A 715 -17.95 -6.27 33.68
C ILE A 715 -17.82 -4.91 34.38
N THR A 716 -18.94 -4.31 34.76
CA THR A 716 -18.96 -3.01 35.43
C THR A 716 -18.22 -3.05 36.78
N ALA A 717 -18.38 -4.12 37.56
CA ALA A 717 -17.68 -4.30 38.83
C ALA A 717 -16.19 -4.60 38.60
N PHE A 718 -15.88 -5.56 37.72
CA PHE A 718 -14.53 -6.01 37.43
C PHE A 718 -13.66 -4.89 36.84
N ARG A 719 -14.16 -4.14 35.85
CA ARG A 719 -13.40 -3.02 35.25
C ARG A 719 -13.10 -1.90 36.26
N LYS A 720 -13.99 -1.64 37.23
CA LYS A 720 -13.70 -0.67 38.30
C LYS A 720 -12.53 -1.14 39.16
N TRP A 721 -12.45 -2.44 39.41
CA TRP A 721 -11.39 -3.03 40.21
C TRP A 721 -10.05 -3.13 39.46
N VAL A 722 -10.07 -3.48 38.17
CA VAL A 722 -8.86 -3.66 37.34
C VAL A 722 -8.34 -2.36 36.72
N LEU A 723 -9.20 -1.42 36.30
CA LEU A 723 -8.77 -0.27 35.48
C LEU A 723 -8.84 1.09 36.20
N ASN A 724 -9.58 1.23 37.30
CA ASN A 724 -9.85 2.53 37.91
C ASN A 724 -9.00 2.78 39.16
N SER A 725 -7.89 3.51 38.99
CA SER A 725 -6.97 3.88 40.07
C SER A 725 -7.59 4.74 41.17
N ASN A 726 -8.69 5.46 40.90
CA ASN A 726 -9.42 6.20 41.93
C ASN A 726 -10.28 5.29 42.82
N TYR A 727 -10.63 4.10 42.32
CA TYR A 727 -11.41 3.10 43.05
C TYR A 727 -10.52 2.07 43.75
N ASN A 728 -9.43 1.67 43.11
CA ASN A 728 -8.48 0.70 43.61
C ASN A 728 -7.04 1.16 43.36
N ALA A 729 -6.27 1.44 44.42
CA ALA A 729 -4.88 1.88 44.30
C ALA A 729 -3.99 0.84 43.58
N ALA A 730 -4.35 -0.43 43.59
CA ALA A 730 -3.65 -1.51 42.89
C ALA A 730 -4.15 -1.74 41.44
N ALA A 731 -5.00 -0.86 40.89
CA ALA A 731 -5.57 -1.04 39.55
C ALA A 731 -4.50 -1.27 38.47
N GLU A 732 -3.43 -0.48 38.44
CA GLU A 732 -2.35 -0.64 37.45
C GLU A 732 -1.68 -2.02 37.52
N GLU A 733 -1.36 -2.49 38.73
CA GLU A 733 -0.80 -3.83 38.94
C GLU A 733 -1.79 -4.93 38.56
N ASN A 734 -3.07 -4.76 38.90
CA ASN A 734 -4.13 -5.72 38.56
C ASN A 734 -4.35 -5.78 37.05
N TYR A 735 -4.27 -4.65 36.35
CA TYR A 735 -4.35 -4.60 34.90
C TYR A 735 -3.19 -5.34 34.25
N LYS A 736 -1.97 -5.17 34.76
CA LYS A 736 -0.82 -5.96 34.29
C LYS A 736 -1.05 -7.46 34.48
N LYS A 737 -1.48 -7.90 35.68
CA LYS A 737 -1.81 -9.30 35.95
C LYS A 737 -2.92 -9.83 35.03
N TRP A 738 -3.91 -8.99 34.72
CA TRP A 738 -4.99 -9.33 33.79
C TRP A 738 -4.49 -9.47 32.34
N CYS A 739 -3.51 -8.67 31.93
CA CYS A 739 -2.83 -8.85 30.65
C CYS A 739 -2.01 -10.15 30.63
N ASP A 740 -1.23 -10.41 31.70
CA ASP A 740 -0.42 -11.63 31.84
C ASP A 740 -1.30 -12.88 31.81
N TYR A 741 -2.48 -12.87 32.45
CA TYR A 741 -3.47 -13.96 32.40
C TYR A 741 -3.89 -14.28 30.97
N ARG A 742 -4.24 -13.27 30.17
CA ARG A 742 -4.67 -13.43 28.77
C ARG A 742 -3.53 -13.89 27.85
N VAL A 743 -2.32 -13.37 28.06
CA VAL A 743 -1.12 -13.87 27.36
C VAL A 743 -0.91 -15.35 27.66
N ASN A 744 -1.00 -15.74 28.94
CA ASN A 744 -0.80 -17.12 29.36
C ASN A 744 -1.90 -18.06 28.83
N ALA A 745 -3.14 -17.60 28.70
CA ALA A 745 -4.22 -18.36 28.08
C ALA A 745 -3.88 -18.74 26.62
N VAL A 746 -3.41 -17.78 25.82
CA VAL A 746 -3.00 -18.01 24.44
C VAL A 746 -1.77 -18.93 24.39
N ASN A 747 -0.75 -18.67 25.22
CA ASN A 747 0.46 -19.52 25.31
C ASN A 747 0.12 -20.98 25.66
N ALA A 748 -0.79 -21.18 26.62
CA ALA A 748 -1.24 -22.50 27.02
C ALA A 748 -1.96 -23.21 25.86
N PHE A 749 -2.80 -22.50 25.09
CA PHE A 749 -3.46 -23.08 23.94
C PHE A 749 -2.47 -23.46 22.83
N VAL A 750 -1.51 -22.61 22.46
CA VAL A 750 -0.48 -22.95 21.45
C VAL A 750 0.34 -24.18 21.87
N LYS A 751 0.72 -24.27 23.16
CA LYS A 751 1.37 -25.46 23.72
C LYS A 751 0.50 -26.71 23.58
N ARG A 752 -0.82 -26.59 23.79
CA ARG A 752 -1.76 -27.69 23.58
C ARG A 752 -1.87 -28.09 22.12
N VAL A 753 -1.93 -27.16 21.17
CA VAL A 753 -1.93 -27.48 19.73
C VAL A 753 -0.66 -28.27 19.37
N ASN A 754 0.50 -27.81 19.83
CA ASN A 754 1.76 -28.52 19.65
C ASN A 754 1.73 -29.95 20.23
N LYS A 755 1.29 -30.10 21.48
CA LYS A 755 1.30 -31.40 22.17
C LYS A 755 0.22 -32.37 21.69
N GLU A 756 -0.99 -31.87 21.49
CA GLU A 756 -2.19 -32.70 21.29
C GLU A 756 -2.56 -32.88 19.82
N VAL A 757 -2.28 -31.91 18.94
CA VAL A 757 -2.59 -32.01 17.50
C VAL A 757 -1.38 -32.48 16.72
N LYS A 758 -0.23 -31.81 16.89
CA LYS A 758 1.01 -32.20 16.22
C LYS A 758 1.64 -33.45 16.85
N GLY A 759 1.91 -33.43 18.16
CA GLY A 759 2.56 -34.53 18.87
C GLY A 759 3.87 -34.97 18.18
N GLU A 760 4.04 -36.28 18.01
CA GLU A 760 5.18 -36.89 17.29
C GLU A 760 4.97 -37.00 15.77
N SER A 761 3.89 -36.43 15.22
CA SER A 761 3.63 -36.48 13.78
C SER A 761 4.57 -35.57 13.00
N SER A 762 4.62 -35.77 11.68
CA SER A 762 5.34 -34.88 10.76
C SER A 762 4.59 -33.59 10.44
N LEU A 763 3.46 -33.29 11.11
CA LEU A 763 2.69 -32.06 10.88
C LEU A 763 3.52 -30.84 11.30
N LEU A 764 3.57 -29.82 10.45
CA LEU A 764 4.21 -28.55 10.76
C LEU A 764 3.21 -27.60 11.42
N LEU A 765 3.65 -26.86 12.45
CA LEU A 765 2.90 -25.74 12.99
C LEU A 765 3.51 -24.44 12.54
N SER A 766 2.69 -23.59 11.92
CA SER A 766 3.07 -22.25 11.51
C SER A 766 2.15 -21.19 12.12
N THR A 767 2.56 -19.91 12.14
CA THR A 767 1.74 -18.86 12.75
C THR A 767 1.88 -17.49 12.08
N ALA A 768 0.74 -16.85 11.81
CA ALA A 768 0.65 -15.47 11.35
C ALA A 768 0.80 -14.50 12.54
N VAL A 769 1.85 -13.68 12.49
CA VAL A 769 2.25 -12.80 13.60
C VAL A 769 2.63 -11.42 13.08
N PHE A 770 2.40 -10.38 13.88
CA PHE A 770 2.96 -9.06 13.56
C PHE A 770 4.44 -9.03 13.92
N SER A 771 5.22 -8.27 13.14
CA SER A 771 6.68 -8.16 13.28
C SER A 771 7.13 -7.56 14.62
N SER A 772 6.36 -6.63 15.20
CA SER A 772 6.76 -5.92 16.43
C SER A 772 6.40 -6.68 17.71
N PRO A 773 7.38 -7.12 18.52
CA PRO A 773 7.13 -7.95 19.70
C PRO A 773 6.51 -7.19 20.89
N ALA A 774 6.73 -5.87 20.98
CA ALA A 774 6.19 -5.07 22.08
C ALA A 774 4.70 -4.80 21.85
N SER A 775 4.33 -4.39 20.64
CA SER A 775 2.93 -4.06 20.32
C SER A 775 2.06 -5.31 20.25
N THR A 776 2.57 -6.48 19.81
CA THR A 776 1.80 -7.73 19.81
C THR A 776 1.44 -8.20 21.22
N LEU A 777 2.40 -8.13 22.15
CA LEU A 777 2.14 -8.48 23.55
C LEU A 777 1.12 -7.53 24.18
N GLU A 778 1.36 -6.23 24.08
CA GLU A 778 0.50 -5.23 24.69
C GLU A 778 -0.92 -5.25 24.10
N GLN A 779 -1.03 -5.23 22.76
CA GLN A 779 -2.30 -4.99 22.09
C GLN A 779 -3.06 -6.26 21.74
N LYS A 780 -2.37 -7.38 21.52
CA LYS A 780 -2.98 -8.63 21.01
C LYS A 780 -2.85 -9.80 21.98
N LYS A 781 -2.04 -9.66 23.03
CA LYS A 781 -1.70 -10.73 23.96
C LYS A 781 -1.06 -11.93 23.23
N GLN A 782 -0.31 -11.64 22.16
CA GLN A 782 0.31 -12.63 21.29
C GLN A 782 1.83 -12.69 21.60
N ASP A 783 2.27 -13.76 22.26
CA ASP A 783 3.67 -13.96 22.70
C ASP A 783 4.41 -15.01 21.86
N TRP A 784 4.55 -14.73 20.57
CA TRP A 784 5.21 -15.63 19.65
C TRP A 784 6.68 -15.90 20.00
N ARG A 785 7.34 -15.03 20.79
CA ARG A 785 8.71 -15.24 21.28
C ARG A 785 8.80 -16.49 22.13
N THR A 786 7.89 -16.61 23.09
CA THR A 786 7.79 -17.80 23.94
C THR A 786 7.49 -19.05 23.12
N TRP A 787 6.67 -18.96 22.07
CA TRP A 787 6.32 -20.12 21.26
C TRP A 787 7.52 -20.62 20.43
N ILE A 788 8.28 -19.70 19.84
CA ILE A 788 9.49 -20.02 19.06
C ILE A 788 10.58 -20.56 19.99
N ALA A 789 10.83 -19.89 21.12
CA ALA A 789 11.86 -20.30 22.08
C ALA A 789 11.62 -21.71 22.64
N ASN A 790 10.35 -22.10 22.83
CA ASN A 790 9.99 -23.44 23.30
C ASN A 790 9.83 -24.47 22.17
N GLY A 791 10.11 -24.12 20.91
CA GLY A 791 9.96 -25.03 19.76
C GLY A 791 8.51 -25.46 19.47
N TRP A 792 7.52 -24.68 19.90
CA TRP A 792 6.10 -25.00 19.68
C TRP A 792 5.66 -24.75 18.24
N ILE A 793 6.36 -23.84 17.56
CA ILE A 793 6.10 -23.40 16.18
C ILE A 793 7.31 -23.75 15.31
N ASP A 794 7.10 -24.40 14.17
CA ASP A 794 8.16 -24.72 13.21
C ASP A 794 8.40 -23.57 12.23
N ILE A 795 7.38 -22.77 11.91
CA ILE A 795 7.45 -21.68 10.91
C ILE A 795 6.75 -20.42 11.44
N ALA A 796 7.44 -19.29 11.51
CA ALA A 796 6.82 -17.99 11.71
C ALA A 796 6.55 -17.30 10.36
N THR A 797 5.36 -16.74 10.20
CA THR A 797 4.99 -15.94 9.02
C THR A 797 4.74 -14.48 9.44
N PRO A 798 5.79 -13.64 9.56
CA PRO A 798 5.62 -12.24 9.97
C PRO A 798 4.90 -11.42 8.90
N MET A 799 3.83 -10.74 9.29
CA MET A 799 3.08 -9.82 8.43
C MET A 799 3.84 -8.49 8.26
N ALA A 800 4.85 -8.47 7.39
CA ALA A 800 5.66 -7.30 7.08
C ALA A 800 4.97 -6.44 5.99
N TYR A 801 3.74 -6.01 6.27
CA TYR A 801 2.90 -5.27 5.32
C TYR A 801 3.26 -3.78 5.30
N TYR A 802 4.44 -3.48 4.76
CA TYR A 802 4.97 -2.14 4.60
C TYR A 802 4.93 -1.69 3.14
N ASP A 803 4.94 -0.37 2.91
CA ASP A 803 4.99 0.20 1.56
C ASP A 803 6.44 0.24 1.02
N SER A 804 7.44 0.29 1.91
CA SER A 804 8.85 0.36 1.56
C SER A 804 9.55 -0.98 1.80
N SER A 805 10.30 -1.45 0.80
CA SER A 805 11.21 -2.61 0.95
C SER A 805 12.28 -2.41 2.04
N VAL A 806 12.66 -1.18 2.37
CA VAL A 806 13.58 -0.90 3.49
C VAL A 806 12.93 -1.22 4.84
N ASP A 807 11.65 -0.92 5.00
CA ASP A 807 10.91 -1.25 6.23
C ASP A 807 10.65 -2.75 6.34
N VAL A 808 10.42 -3.43 5.20
CA VAL A 808 10.36 -4.90 5.14
C VAL A 808 11.67 -5.50 5.64
N LEU A 809 12.82 -5.06 5.10
CA LEU A 809 14.14 -5.51 5.52
C LEU A 809 14.32 -5.36 7.03
N GLN A 810 14.10 -4.15 7.55
CA GLN A 810 14.33 -3.82 8.96
C GLN A 810 13.39 -4.62 9.87
N GLY A 811 12.09 -4.65 9.55
CA GLY A 811 11.09 -5.35 10.35
C GLY A 811 11.32 -6.87 10.41
N VAL A 812 11.75 -7.47 9.29
CA VAL A 812 12.09 -8.91 9.24
C VAL A 812 13.38 -9.19 10.03
N ALA A 813 14.43 -8.40 9.81
CA ALA A 813 15.71 -8.57 10.50
C ALA A 813 15.56 -8.44 12.02
N ASP A 814 14.83 -7.42 12.49
CA ASP A 814 14.58 -7.21 13.92
C ASP A 814 13.78 -8.35 14.53
N MET A 815 12.76 -8.84 13.83
CA MET A 815 11.97 -9.97 14.31
C MET A 815 12.83 -11.22 14.46
N ILE A 816 13.61 -11.58 13.44
CA ILE A 816 14.49 -12.75 13.48
C ILE A 816 15.53 -12.61 14.58
N LEU A 817 16.16 -11.43 14.72
CA LEU A 817 17.15 -11.16 15.76
C LEU A 817 16.57 -11.35 17.18
N ILE A 818 15.34 -10.89 17.41
CA ILE A 818 14.69 -10.97 18.73
C ILE A 818 14.12 -12.37 19.00
N SER A 819 13.71 -13.10 17.95
CA SER A 819 13.07 -14.42 18.06
C SER A 819 14.08 -15.57 18.19
N GLY A 820 15.25 -15.44 17.56
CA GLY A 820 16.25 -16.51 17.44
C GLY A 820 16.04 -17.42 16.22
N GLY A 821 16.78 -18.55 16.20
CA GLY A 821 16.85 -19.47 15.06
C GLY A 821 15.99 -20.73 15.17
N SER A 822 15.09 -20.83 16.16
CA SER A 822 14.36 -22.08 16.46
C SER A 822 13.10 -22.31 15.62
N CYS A 823 12.94 -21.58 14.51
CA CYS A 823 11.92 -21.81 13.48
C CYS A 823 12.39 -21.27 12.11
N TYR A 824 11.66 -21.62 11.05
CA TYR A 824 11.78 -20.97 9.73
C TYR A 824 10.98 -19.66 9.68
N TYR A 825 11.41 -18.73 8.84
CA TYR A 825 10.74 -17.44 8.66
C TYR A 825 10.27 -17.28 7.21
N TYR A 826 8.95 -17.21 6.99
CA TYR A 826 8.36 -16.93 5.67
C TYR A 826 7.65 -15.59 5.72
N THR A 827 8.32 -14.54 5.26
CA THR A 827 7.82 -13.16 5.38
C THR A 827 6.51 -12.98 4.62
N GLY A 828 5.46 -12.55 5.33
CA GLY A 828 4.20 -12.11 4.75
C GLY A 828 4.37 -10.75 4.05
N LEU A 829 4.11 -10.71 2.74
CA LEU A 829 4.24 -9.54 1.88
C LEU A 829 2.88 -9.16 1.29
N ALA A 830 2.59 -7.86 1.21
CA ALA A 830 1.28 -7.35 0.78
C ALA A 830 1.41 -6.17 -0.21
N SER A 831 2.52 -6.08 -0.96
CA SER A 831 2.81 -4.98 -1.89
C SER A 831 1.64 -4.61 -2.80
N SER A 832 1.13 -5.57 -3.58
CA SER A 832 0.01 -5.34 -4.49
C SER A 832 -1.30 -5.05 -3.75
N PHE A 833 -1.52 -5.68 -2.59
CA PHE A 833 -2.70 -5.41 -1.76
C PHE A 833 -2.69 -3.97 -1.23
N ARG A 834 -1.50 -3.40 -1.05
CA ARG A 834 -1.26 -2.00 -0.65
C ARG A 834 -1.31 -1.02 -1.83
N GLY A 835 -1.60 -1.50 -3.05
CA GLY A 835 -1.67 -0.68 -4.26
C GLY A 835 -0.30 -0.28 -4.81
N LEU A 836 0.75 -1.04 -4.49
CA LEU A 836 2.09 -0.79 -5.05
C LEU A 836 2.24 -1.45 -6.43
N PRO A 837 3.07 -0.87 -7.32
CA PRO A 837 3.35 -1.45 -8.62
C PRO A 837 3.89 -2.88 -8.53
N ALA A 838 3.59 -3.72 -9.54
CA ALA A 838 3.95 -5.13 -9.55
C ALA A 838 5.44 -5.40 -9.24
N TYR A 839 6.36 -4.59 -9.78
CA TYR A 839 7.81 -4.76 -9.57
C TYR A 839 8.22 -4.66 -8.09
N GLU A 840 7.44 -4.02 -7.24
CA GLU A 840 7.75 -3.91 -5.80
C GLU A 840 7.69 -5.28 -5.10
N ASN A 841 6.99 -6.26 -5.68
CA ASN A 841 7.11 -7.66 -5.23
C ASN A 841 8.56 -8.14 -5.28
N VAL A 842 9.33 -7.78 -6.32
CA VAL A 842 10.74 -8.16 -6.45
C VAL A 842 11.56 -7.52 -5.34
N ASN A 843 11.40 -6.21 -5.12
CA ASN A 843 12.14 -5.46 -4.10
C ASN A 843 11.85 -5.97 -2.67
N GLN A 844 10.58 -6.23 -2.35
CA GLN A 844 10.19 -6.72 -1.02
C GLN A 844 10.59 -8.18 -0.78
N ILE A 845 10.61 -9.03 -1.82
CA ILE A 845 11.16 -10.39 -1.73
C ILE A 845 12.68 -10.32 -1.47
N GLU A 846 13.42 -9.46 -2.18
CA GLU A 846 14.85 -9.25 -1.92
C GLU A 846 15.10 -8.78 -0.49
N ALA A 847 14.35 -7.78 -0.03
CA ALA A 847 14.42 -7.28 1.33
C ALA A 847 14.13 -8.37 2.38
N SER A 848 13.16 -9.25 2.11
CA SER A 848 12.87 -10.39 2.99
C SER A 848 14.06 -11.33 3.10
N TYR A 849 14.70 -11.67 1.99
CA TYR A 849 15.89 -12.51 1.98
C TYR A 849 17.09 -11.86 2.68
N LEU A 850 17.31 -10.57 2.44
CA LEU A 850 18.36 -9.80 3.10
C LEU A 850 18.10 -9.67 4.61
N GLY A 851 16.83 -9.68 5.04
CA GLY A 851 16.43 -9.73 6.45
C GLY A 851 16.69 -11.09 7.12
N GLY A 852 17.04 -12.12 6.34
CA GLY A 852 17.34 -13.46 6.83
C GLY A 852 16.18 -14.46 6.77
N ALA A 853 15.08 -14.12 6.08
CA ALA A 853 13.96 -15.01 5.89
C ALA A 853 14.32 -16.18 4.95
N ASP A 854 13.77 -17.36 5.25
CA ASP A 854 13.96 -18.57 4.45
C ASP A 854 12.97 -18.65 3.26
N GLY A 855 12.07 -17.66 3.15
CA GLY A 855 11.08 -17.55 2.10
C GLY A 855 10.11 -16.40 2.34
N TYR A 856 9.04 -16.36 1.56
CA TYR A 856 8.00 -15.35 1.65
C TYR A 856 6.61 -15.96 1.44
N ALA A 857 5.57 -15.22 1.82
CA ALA A 857 4.16 -15.54 1.66
C ALA A 857 3.40 -14.30 1.14
N ILE A 858 2.82 -14.36 -0.06
CA ILE A 858 2.02 -13.25 -0.60
C ILE A 858 0.63 -13.24 0.06
N PHE A 859 0.26 -12.09 0.64
CA PHE A 859 -1.06 -11.81 1.18
C PHE A 859 -1.84 -10.90 0.21
N CYS A 860 -2.82 -11.42 -0.52
CA CYS A 860 -3.28 -12.81 -0.59
C CYS A 860 -3.42 -13.28 -2.04
N SER A 861 -4.06 -14.43 -2.27
CA SER A 861 -4.26 -15.05 -3.59
C SER A 861 -4.75 -14.10 -4.68
N THR A 862 -5.61 -13.13 -4.34
CA THR A 862 -6.12 -12.13 -5.29
C THR A 862 -5.06 -11.16 -5.79
N GLN A 863 -3.86 -11.17 -5.22
CA GLN A 863 -2.72 -10.38 -5.69
C GLN A 863 -1.92 -11.09 -6.79
N ILE A 864 -2.18 -12.38 -6.99
CA ILE A 864 -1.60 -13.19 -8.08
C ILE A 864 -2.69 -13.50 -9.11
N ILE A 865 -3.84 -14.01 -8.65
CA ILE A 865 -4.97 -14.36 -9.50
C ILE A 865 -5.59 -13.06 -10.04
N GLY A 866 -5.68 -12.94 -11.37
CA GLY A 866 -6.18 -11.72 -12.03
C GLY A 866 -5.12 -10.63 -12.25
N HIS A 867 -3.87 -10.81 -11.80
CA HIS A 867 -2.78 -9.84 -11.92
C HIS A 867 -1.63 -10.38 -12.79
N ALA A 868 -1.78 -10.25 -14.11
CA ALA A 868 -0.81 -10.77 -15.09
C ALA A 868 0.57 -10.08 -15.00
N ASP A 869 0.59 -8.81 -14.59
CA ASP A 869 1.79 -8.03 -14.29
C ASP A 869 2.58 -8.60 -13.10
N VAL A 870 1.91 -8.93 -11.99
CA VAL A 870 2.52 -9.58 -10.81
C VAL A 870 3.04 -10.97 -11.19
N GLN A 871 2.24 -11.76 -11.90
CA GLN A 871 2.67 -13.07 -12.40
C GLN A 871 3.92 -12.97 -13.28
N LYS A 872 4.00 -11.96 -14.16
CA LYS A 872 5.15 -11.75 -15.06
C LYS A 872 6.43 -11.43 -14.28
N VAL A 873 6.38 -10.53 -13.31
CA VAL A 873 7.59 -10.15 -12.54
C VAL A 873 8.08 -11.28 -11.64
N LEU A 874 7.18 -12.05 -11.02
CA LEU A 874 7.56 -13.19 -10.20
C LEU A 874 8.27 -14.26 -11.04
N LYS A 875 7.70 -14.63 -12.20
CA LYS A 875 8.29 -15.61 -13.12
C LYS A 875 9.62 -15.15 -13.71
N ALA A 876 9.78 -13.86 -13.97
CA ALA A 876 11.03 -13.32 -14.51
C ALA A 876 12.16 -13.26 -13.46
N GLY A 877 11.81 -13.05 -12.19
CA GLY A 877 12.78 -12.87 -11.11
C GLY A 877 12.90 -14.07 -10.18
N TYR A 878 12.58 -13.87 -8.90
CA TYR A 878 12.83 -14.84 -7.83
C TYR A 878 12.13 -16.20 -7.98
N ASN A 879 11.16 -16.34 -8.91
CA ASN A 879 10.48 -17.60 -9.22
C ASN A 879 10.86 -18.21 -10.57
N SER A 880 11.89 -17.69 -11.24
CA SER A 880 12.32 -18.14 -12.58
C SER A 880 12.79 -19.60 -12.66
N ALA A 881 13.20 -20.20 -11.54
CA ALA A 881 13.56 -21.62 -11.47
C ALA A 881 12.81 -22.33 -10.31
N PRO A 882 12.55 -23.64 -10.41
CA PRO A 882 11.97 -24.42 -9.31
C PRO A 882 12.80 -24.33 -8.03
N ALA A 883 12.14 -24.35 -6.87
CA ALA A 883 12.81 -24.29 -5.56
C ALA A 883 12.28 -25.35 -4.60
N VAL A 884 13.19 -25.87 -3.76
CA VAL A 884 12.86 -26.78 -2.66
C VAL A 884 12.46 -25.99 -1.42
N LEU A 885 11.48 -26.49 -0.67
CA LEU A 885 11.05 -25.86 0.58
C LEU A 885 12.16 -25.93 1.65
N PRO A 886 12.40 -24.87 2.46
CA PRO A 886 13.43 -24.86 3.50
C PRO A 886 13.19 -25.93 4.58
N HIS A 887 11.93 -26.30 4.80
CA HIS A 887 11.54 -27.36 5.73
C HIS A 887 11.52 -28.76 5.11
N ALA A 888 11.96 -28.93 3.85
CA ALA A 888 12.12 -30.25 3.25
C ALA A 888 13.20 -31.07 3.98
N GLN A 889 13.28 -32.36 3.62
CA GLN A 889 14.32 -33.26 4.10
C GLN A 889 15.72 -32.75 3.73
N THR A 890 16.69 -32.98 4.61
CA THR A 890 18.05 -32.40 4.51
C THR A 890 18.78 -32.84 3.25
N ASP A 891 18.63 -34.09 2.83
CA ASP A 891 19.20 -34.63 1.58
C ASP A 891 18.71 -33.86 0.35
N LYS A 892 17.42 -33.52 0.28
CA LYS A 892 16.83 -32.72 -0.81
C LYS A 892 17.40 -31.30 -0.84
N ILE A 893 17.60 -30.69 0.32
CA ILE A 893 18.16 -29.34 0.46
C ILE A 893 19.63 -29.33 0.02
N LEU A 894 20.44 -30.27 0.52
CA LEU A 894 21.83 -30.43 0.13
C LEU A 894 21.95 -30.64 -1.37
N LYS A 895 21.14 -31.55 -1.93
CA LYS A 895 21.12 -31.82 -3.37
C LYS A 895 20.75 -30.58 -4.18
N ALA A 896 19.72 -29.83 -3.80
CA ALA A 896 19.32 -28.62 -4.50
C ALA A 896 20.44 -27.58 -4.57
N TYR A 897 21.12 -27.32 -3.45
CA TYR A 897 22.27 -26.41 -3.42
C TYR A 897 23.46 -26.92 -4.23
N PHE A 898 23.82 -28.20 -4.06
CA PHE A 898 24.99 -28.80 -4.72
C PHE A 898 24.82 -28.90 -6.23
N ASP A 899 23.66 -29.36 -6.70
CA ASP A 899 23.36 -29.43 -8.13
C ASP A 899 23.39 -28.03 -8.75
N THR A 900 22.79 -27.04 -8.10
CA THR A 900 22.79 -25.65 -8.58
C THR A 900 24.20 -25.08 -8.67
N MET A 901 25.05 -25.32 -7.67
CA MET A 901 26.46 -24.88 -7.71
C MET A 901 27.26 -25.58 -8.81
N LEU A 902 27.03 -26.87 -9.07
CA LEU A 902 27.71 -27.63 -10.12
C LEU A 902 27.21 -27.23 -11.52
N ASP A 903 25.93 -26.98 -11.68
CA ASP A 903 25.35 -26.46 -12.93
C ASP A 903 25.87 -25.05 -13.25
N ARG A 904 25.95 -24.16 -12.24
CA ARG A 904 26.61 -22.84 -12.39
C ARG A 904 28.09 -22.97 -12.72
N ALA A 905 28.78 -23.99 -12.19
CA ALA A 905 30.16 -24.23 -12.55
C ALA A 905 30.32 -24.47 -14.07
N ASP A 906 29.44 -25.28 -14.65
CA ASP A 906 29.43 -25.57 -16.09
C ASP A 906 29.03 -24.36 -16.93
N ARG A 907 27.93 -23.71 -16.59
CA ARG A 907 27.35 -22.64 -17.41
C ARG A 907 28.05 -21.30 -17.25
N LEU A 908 28.57 -20.99 -16.06
CA LEU A 908 29.03 -19.64 -15.69
C LEU A 908 30.51 -19.61 -15.28
N TYR A 909 30.96 -20.49 -14.39
CA TYR A 909 32.28 -20.33 -13.76
C TYR A 909 33.44 -20.80 -14.64
N ILE A 910 33.30 -21.96 -15.29
CA ILE A 910 34.32 -22.48 -16.21
C ILE A 910 34.44 -21.58 -17.45
N PRO A 911 33.34 -21.18 -18.12
CA PRO A 911 33.43 -20.25 -19.25
C PRO A 911 34.04 -18.91 -18.90
N ALA A 912 33.81 -18.40 -17.67
CA ALA A 912 34.40 -17.15 -17.20
C ALA A 912 35.86 -17.29 -16.70
N GLY A 913 36.45 -18.49 -16.74
CA GLY A 913 37.81 -18.77 -16.25
C GLY A 913 37.94 -18.71 -14.72
N GLY A 914 36.82 -18.67 -13.99
CA GLY A 914 36.79 -18.67 -12.53
C GLY A 914 36.98 -20.05 -11.90
N MET A 915 36.82 -21.12 -12.68
CA MET A 915 36.99 -22.53 -12.28
C MET A 915 37.48 -23.36 -13.48
N ASN A 916 38.10 -24.52 -13.24
CA ASN A 916 38.38 -25.53 -14.27
C ASN A 916 37.74 -26.90 -13.94
N GLU A 917 37.77 -27.84 -14.88
CA GLU A 917 37.14 -29.17 -14.74
C GLU A 917 37.67 -30.01 -13.56
N GLU A 918 38.97 -29.92 -13.26
CA GLU A 918 39.58 -30.63 -12.12
C GLU A 918 39.06 -30.06 -10.80
N GLN A 919 38.95 -28.73 -10.72
CA GLN A 919 38.41 -28.04 -9.56
C GLN A 919 36.93 -28.34 -9.35
N LYS A 920 36.12 -28.37 -10.42
CA LYS A 920 34.72 -28.79 -10.38
C LYS A 920 34.61 -30.23 -9.88
N SER A 921 35.40 -31.15 -10.42
CA SER A 921 35.44 -32.56 -9.99
C SER A 921 35.81 -32.71 -8.52
N ALA A 922 36.73 -31.88 -8.03
CA ALA A 922 37.11 -31.84 -6.62
C ALA A 922 35.99 -31.28 -5.72
N LEU A 923 35.23 -30.29 -6.19
CA LEU A 923 34.04 -29.78 -5.50
C LEU A 923 32.94 -30.85 -5.43
N GLU A 924 32.66 -31.51 -6.55
CA GLU A 924 31.66 -32.58 -6.63
C GLU A 924 31.99 -33.74 -5.69
N ALA A 925 33.27 -34.14 -5.60
CA ALA A 925 33.71 -35.18 -4.67
C ALA A 925 33.42 -34.79 -3.20
N LYS A 926 33.59 -33.51 -2.84
CA LYS A 926 33.26 -33.02 -1.50
C LYS A 926 31.76 -33.05 -1.25
N PHE A 927 30.95 -32.66 -2.23
CA PHE A 927 29.48 -32.73 -2.16
C PHE A 927 28.98 -34.18 -1.99
N ARG A 928 29.53 -35.14 -2.75
CA ARG A 928 29.19 -36.57 -2.60
C ARG A 928 29.49 -37.09 -1.18
N ASN A 929 30.62 -36.68 -0.60
CA ASN A 929 30.95 -37.06 0.77
C ASN A 929 29.92 -36.50 1.77
N ILE A 930 29.53 -35.23 1.63
CA ILE A 930 28.52 -34.61 2.51
C ILE A 930 27.16 -35.29 2.35
N LEU A 931 26.74 -35.60 1.11
CA LEU A 931 25.47 -36.31 0.84
C LEU A 931 25.42 -37.71 1.45
N SER A 932 26.56 -38.33 1.77
CA SER A 932 26.62 -39.64 2.43
C SER A 932 26.56 -39.58 3.96
N MET A 933 26.59 -38.37 4.54
CA MET A 933 26.54 -38.18 6.00
C MET A 933 25.11 -38.37 6.52
N PRO A 934 24.93 -38.95 7.73
CA PRO A 934 23.63 -39.01 8.38
C PRO A 934 23.16 -37.62 8.81
N TYR A 935 21.84 -37.42 8.98
CA TYR A 935 21.22 -36.11 9.22
C TYR A 935 19.97 -36.15 10.12
N SER A 936 19.78 -37.22 10.90
CA SER A 936 18.60 -37.45 11.73
C SER A 936 18.67 -36.77 13.10
N THR A 937 19.86 -36.40 13.57
CA THR A 937 20.06 -35.74 14.88
C THR A 937 20.68 -34.34 14.75
N ALA A 938 20.58 -33.53 15.82
CA ALA A 938 21.22 -32.22 15.87
C ALA A 938 22.75 -32.31 15.72
N GLU A 939 23.39 -33.30 16.34
CA GLU A 939 24.84 -33.54 16.23
C GLU A 939 25.25 -33.88 14.78
N GLU A 940 24.47 -34.72 14.12
CA GLU A 940 24.68 -35.09 12.71
C GLU A 940 24.52 -33.89 11.76
N LEU A 941 23.50 -33.06 11.98
CA LEU A 941 23.34 -31.79 11.23
C LEU A 941 24.50 -30.83 11.51
N GLY A 942 24.99 -30.75 12.75
CA GLY A 942 26.15 -29.94 13.11
C GLY A 942 27.43 -30.43 12.41
N ALA A 943 27.60 -31.73 12.25
CA ALA A 943 28.70 -32.32 11.48
C ALA A 943 28.61 -31.97 9.99
N ILE A 944 27.42 -32.06 9.38
CA ILE A 944 27.18 -31.61 7.99
C ILE A 944 27.48 -30.11 7.85
N GLY A 945 26.97 -29.28 8.77
CA GLY A 945 27.22 -27.84 8.77
C GLY A 945 28.72 -27.51 8.88
N THR A 946 29.46 -28.26 9.70
CA THR A 946 30.93 -28.14 9.79
C THR A 946 31.61 -28.48 8.47
N ALA A 947 31.20 -29.58 7.82
CA ALA A 947 31.73 -29.97 6.53
C ALA A 947 31.45 -28.93 5.42
N VAL A 948 30.26 -28.33 5.40
CA VAL A 948 29.91 -27.22 4.50
C VAL A 948 30.79 -25.99 4.76
N LYS A 949 30.94 -25.58 6.02
CA LYS A 949 31.80 -24.47 6.43
C LYS A 949 33.27 -24.70 6.06
N ASP A 950 33.75 -25.95 6.15
CA ASP A 950 35.11 -26.31 5.77
C ASP A 950 35.37 -26.10 4.27
N ILE A 951 34.37 -26.30 3.41
CA ILE A 951 34.45 -25.91 2.00
C ILE A 951 34.45 -24.39 1.86
N ALA A 952 33.57 -23.69 2.60
CA ALA A 952 33.40 -22.24 2.53
C ALA A 952 34.61 -21.43 3.04
N LYS A 953 35.52 -22.05 3.81
CA LYS A 953 36.78 -21.42 4.23
C LYS A 953 37.54 -20.86 3.03
N THR A 954 38.00 -19.62 3.12
CA THR A 954 38.71 -18.94 2.03
C THR A 954 39.92 -19.75 1.51
N SER A 955 40.64 -20.44 2.40
CA SER A 955 41.78 -21.30 2.03
C SER A 955 41.38 -22.54 1.23
N SER A 956 40.17 -23.06 1.45
CA SER A 956 39.58 -24.16 0.67
C SER A 956 39.04 -23.64 -0.66
N LEU A 957 38.24 -22.58 -0.64
CA LEU A 957 37.63 -22.00 -1.85
C LEU A 957 38.67 -21.53 -2.87
N ARG A 958 39.77 -20.91 -2.46
CA ARG A 958 40.85 -20.49 -3.39
C ARG A 958 41.48 -21.64 -4.18
N LYS A 959 41.31 -22.88 -3.74
CA LYS A 959 41.76 -24.08 -4.48
C LYS A 959 40.71 -24.55 -5.48
N LEU A 960 39.44 -24.19 -5.29
CA LEU A 960 38.29 -24.65 -6.07
C LEU A 960 37.79 -23.60 -7.07
N ALA A 961 37.93 -22.32 -6.78
CA ALA A 961 37.49 -21.25 -7.68
C ALA A 961 38.26 -19.95 -7.40
N SER A 962 38.14 -18.99 -8.32
CA SER A 962 38.72 -17.65 -8.24
C SER A 962 37.72 -16.58 -8.66
N GLY A 963 38.01 -15.31 -8.35
CA GLY A 963 37.19 -14.16 -8.75
C GLY A 963 35.73 -14.28 -8.28
N TYR A 964 34.79 -13.95 -9.17
CA TYR A 964 33.36 -13.99 -8.86
C TYR A 964 32.80 -15.41 -8.68
N ALA A 965 33.37 -16.43 -9.33
CA ALA A 965 33.00 -17.81 -9.09
C ALA A 965 33.24 -18.22 -7.62
N GLN A 966 34.40 -17.81 -7.07
CA GLN A 966 34.70 -18.02 -5.66
C GLN A 966 33.71 -17.30 -4.74
N ALA A 967 33.32 -16.07 -5.08
CA ALA A 967 32.36 -15.28 -4.30
C ALA A 967 30.97 -15.95 -4.27
N ARG A 968 30.47 -16.41 -5.43
CA ARG A 968 29.17 -17.08 -5.54
C ARG A 968 29.11 -18.40 -4.79
N LEU A 969 30.15 -19.23 -4.89
CA LEU A 969 30.25 -20.44 -4.07
C LEU A 969 30.26 -20.12 -2.57
N SER A 970 30.98 -19.08 -2.15
CA SER A 970 31.02 -18.65 -0.75
C SER A 970 29.64 -18.23 -0.24
N GLU A 971 28.88 -17.48 -1.04
CA GLU A 971 27.53 -17.03 -0.72
C GLU A 971 26.59 -18.23 -0.59
N SER A 972 26.50 -19.10 -1.60
CA SER A 972 25.61 -20.28 -1.54
C SER A 972 25.94 -21.24 -0.40
N LEU A 973 27.23 -21.45 -0.08
CA LEU A 973 27.63 -22.28 1.05
C LEU A 973 27.32 -21.61 2.39
N SER A 974 27.39 -20.27 2.48
CA SER A 974 27.00 -19.52 3.68
C SER A 974 25.50 -19.61 3.93
N GLU A 975 24.68 -19.43 2.89
CA GLU A 975 23.23 -19.59 2.98
C GLU A 975 22.84 -21.01 3.43
N LEU A 976 23.42 -22.03 2.80
CA LEU A 976 23.21 -23.42 3.19
C LEU A 976 23.63 -23.67 4.64
N SER A 977 24.78 -23.13 5.06
CA SER A 977 25.25 -23.25 6.45
C SER A 977 24.25 -22.64 7.44
N SER A 978 23.73 -21.44 7.16
CA SER A 978 22.75 -20.78 8.04
C SER A 978 21.43 -21.58 8.12
N LEU A 979 20.98 -22.16 7.01
CA LEU A 979 19.79 -23.02 7.01
C LEU A 979 20.01 -24.33 7.81
N LEU A 980 21.20 -24.93 7.73
CA LEU A 980 21.56 -26.11 8.51
C LEU A 980 21.65 -25.81 10.02
N GLU A 981 22.22 -24.67 10.39
CA GLU A 981 22.25 -24.19 11.79
C GLU A 981 20.84 -24.00 12.34
N ARG A 982 19.93 -23.42 11.55
CA ARG A 982 18.52 -23.27 11.90
C ARG A 982 17.87 -24.63 12.15
N LYS A 983 18.04 -25.58 11.22
CA LYS A 983 17.53 -26.95 11.39
C LYS A 983 18.08 -27.63 12.65
N GLN A 984 19.37 -27.46 12.93
CA GLN A 984 19.99 -27.97 14.14
C GLN A 984 19.33 -27.37 15.39
N ALA A 985 19.21 -26.04 15.47
CA ALA A 985 18.56 -25.35 16.59
C ALA A 985 17.11 -25.80 16.80
N MET A 986 16.36 -26.02 15.72
CA MET A 986 15.00 -26.56 15.78
C MET A 986 14.94 -27.98 16.38
N LEU A 987 15.92 -28.84 16.08
CA LEU A 987 15.99 -30.19 16.69
C LEU A 987 16.39 -30.13 18.17
N GLU A 988 17.30 -29.23 18.53
CA GLU A 988 17.71 -29.00 19.92
C GLU A 988 16.55 -28.47 20.77
N ALA A 989 15.75 -27.55 20.24
CA ALA A 989 14.57 -27.02 20.91
C ALA A 989 13.47 -28.08 21.17
N LYS A 990 13.37 -29.11 20.32
CA LYS A 990 12.41 -30.22 20.50
C LYS A 990 12.84 -31.21 21.58
N ASN A 991 14.15 -31.33 21.82
CA ASN A 991 14.74 -32.23 22.80
C ASN A 991 15.60 -31.43 23.79
N PRO A 992 15.00 -30.60 24.66
CA PRO A 992 15.78 -29.88 25.65
C PRO A 992 16.55 -30.91 26.49
N SER A 993 17.88 -30.77 26.53
CA SER A 993 18.69 -31.48 27.52
C SER A 993 18.10 -31.19 28.89
N PRO A 994 17.97 -32.17 29.82
CA PRO A 994 17.41 -31.91 31.13
C PRO A 994 18.17 -30.74 31.77
N ASP A 995 17.45 -29.64 32.03
CA ASP A 995 18.04 -28.48 32.68
C ASP A 995 18.65 -28.90 34.03
N PRO A 996 19.82 -28.37 34.40
CA PRO A 996 20.27 -28.47 35.78
C PRO A 996 19.22 -27.81 36.68
N VAL A 997 18.84 -28.52 37.74
CA VAL A 997 17.83 -28.11 38.72
C VAL A 997 18.04 -26.64 39.13
N PRO A 998 17.07 -25.74 38.92
CA PRO A 998 17.17 -24.38 39.43
C PRO A 998 17.05 -24.42 40.96
N ASP A 999 18.03 -23.84 41.66
CA ASP A 999 17.94 -23.64 43.10
C ASP A 999 16.70 -22.79 43.45
N PRO A 1000 15.95 -23.13 44.52
CA PRO A 1000 14.77 -22.39 44.90
C PRO A 1000 15.15 -20.97 45.35
N VAL A 1001 14.59 -19.96 44.69
CA VAL A 1001 14.71 -18.57 45.12
C VAL A 1001 13.83 -18.38 46.36
N GLY A 1002 14.46 -18.29 47.54
CA GLY A 1002 13.80 -17.89 48.79
C GLY A 1002 13.55 -16.37 48.85
N PRO A 1003 12.56 -15.90 49.63
CA PRO A 1003 12.15 -14.51 49.61
C PRO A 1003 13.03 -13.64 50.53
N GLY A 1004 13.41 -12.47 50.00
CA GLY A 1004 13.66 -11.26 50.78
C GLY A 1004 15.03 -11.13 51.46
N LYS A 1005 15.75 -10.08 51.07
CA LYS A 1005 16.41 -9.15 52.01
C LYS A 1005 16.76 -7.86 51.29
N ASP A 1006 16.22 -6.77 51.80
CA ASP A 1006 16.64 -5.39 51.53
C ASP A 1006 18.10 -5.23 51.94
N GLU A 1007 18.93 -4.63 51.08
CA GLU A 1007 20.15 -3.94 51.49
C GLU A 1007 20.37 -2.68 50.66
N ASP A 1008 20.27 -1.54 51.34
CA ASP A 1008 21.01 -0.32 51.03
C ASP A 1008 22.50 -0.65 50.85
N ASN A 1009 23.16 -0.06 49.85
CA ASN A 1009 24.40 0.69 50.09
C ASN A 1009 24.96 1.41 48.86
N ALA A 1010 25.43 2.60 49.17
CA ALA A 1010 26.39 3.39 48.41
C ALA A 1010 27.77 2.71 48.35
N ASP A 1011 28.65 3.34 47.58
CA ASP A 1011 30.09 3.11 47.38
C ASP A 1011 30.53 2.13 46.28
N GLY A 1012 31.26 2.74 45.35
CA GLY A 1012 31.89 2.07 44.23
C GLY A 1012 33.09 1.22 44.62
N LYS A 1013 33.24 0.10 43.92
CA LYS A 1013 34.51 -0.39 43.39
C LYS A 1013 34.26 -1.52 42.39
N LYS A 1014 34.87 -1.39 41.22
CA LYS A 1014 34.98 -2.43 40.19
C LYS A 1014 35.56 -3.72 40.78
N LYS A 1015 34.86 -4.85 40.58
CA LYS A 1015 35.47 -6.16 40.32
C LYS A 1015 34.58 -6.93 39.35
N GLY A 1016 35.18 -7.30 38.21
CA GLY A 1016 34.51 -8.03 37.14
C GLY A 1016 34.19 -9.47 37.53
N CYS A 1017 33.05 -9.95 37.05
CA CYS A 1017 32.72 -11.37 36.96
C CYS A 1017 32.52 -11.70 35.49
N LYS A 1018 33.33 -12.64 34.98
CA LYS A 1018 33.27 -13.18 33.63
C LYS A 1018 32.09 -14.15 33.57
N SER A 1019 31.06 -13.83 32.80
CA SER A 1019 30.16 -14.83 32.22
C SER A 1019 30.52 -14.97 30.74
N SER A 1020 31.01 -16.15 30.38
CA SER A 1020 31.29 -16.56 29.01
C SER A 1020 29.98 -16.95 28.33
N PHE A 1021 29.31 -15.99 27.71
CA PHE A 1021 28.40 -16.26 26.60
C PHE A 1021 29.19 -16.00 25.31
N GLY A 1022 29.36 -17.05 24.51
CA GLY A 1022 30.02 -16.98 23.22
C GLY A 1022 29.21 -16.08 22.28
N ALA A 1023 29.66 -14.85 22.12
CA ALA A 1023 29.25 -13.97 21.03
C ALA A 1023 29.80 -14.54 19.72
N GLY A 1024 29.11 -15.54 19.16
CA GLY A 1024 29.17 -15.91 17.76
C GLY A 1024 28.29 -14.95 16.95
N ALA A 1025 28.53 -13.65 17.06
CA ALA A 1025 27.95 -12.68 16.16
C ALA A 1025 28.59 -12.90 14.78
N ALA A 1026 27.79 -13.36 13.82
CA ALA A 1026 28.16 -13.29 12.42
C ALA A 1026 28.44 -11.82 12.08
N LEU A 1027 29.72 -11.53 11.89
CA LEU A 1027 30.19 -10.26 11.34
C LEU A 1027 29.73 -10.24 9.88
N ILE A 1028 28.50 -9.79 9.62
CA ILE A 1028 28.05 -9.48 8.26
C ILE A 1028 28.91 -8.31 7.80
N THR A 1029 29.90 -8.63 6.95
CA THR A 1029 30.66 -7.63 6.24
C THR A 1029 29.73 -7.07 5.17
N LEU A 1030 29.08 -5.95 5.46
CA LEU A 1030 28.33 -5.12 4.51
C LEU A 1030 29.30 -4.55 3.46
N VAL A 1031 29.72 -5.38 2.51
CA VAL A 1031 30.34 -4.97 1.25
C VAL A 1031 29.88 -5.96 0.18
N ALA A 1032 28.64 -5.79 -0.30
CA ALA A 1032 28.20 -6.12 -1.67
C ALA A 1032 26.67 -6.05 -1.84
N ALA A 1033 26.07 -4.88 -1.67
CA ALA A 1033 24.82 -4.52 -2.38
C ALA A 1033 24.85 -3.01 -2.56
N GLY A 1034 24.65 -2.54 -3.79
CA GLY A 1034 24.69 -1.12 -4.12
C GLY A 1034 23.41 -0.44 -3.66
N VAL A 1035 23.27 -0.20 -2.35
CA VAL A 1035 22.35 0.79 -1.80
C VAL A 1035 23.22 1.91 -1.26
N THR A 1036 23.25 3.03 -1.97
CA THR A 1036 24.04 4.20 -1.59
C THR A 1036 23.42 4.87 -0.38
N VAL A 1037 23.81 4.45 0.83
CA VAL A 1037 23.60 5.24 2.06
C VAL A 1037 24.94 5.87 2.45
N CYS A 1038 25.08 7.17 2.17
CA CYS A 1038 26.22 7.97 2.58
C CYS A 1038 26.23 8.19 4.10
N ALA A 1039 26.84 7.29 4.87
CA ALA A 1039 27.20 7.55 6.26
C ALA A 1039 28.71 7.86 6.37
N ARG A 1040 29.09 9.13 6.27
CA ARG A 1040 30.46 9.59 6.61
C ARG A 1040 30.55 9.89 8.10
N GLY A 1041 31.30 9.05 8.83
CA GLY A 1041 31.57 9.22 10.25
C GLY A 1041 32.34 10.50 10.58
N LYS A 1042 31.84 11.27 11.55
CA LYS A 1042 32.61 12.32 12.25
C LYS A 1042 33.61 11.65 13.20
N LYS A 1043 34.90 11.85 12.93
CA LYS A 1043 35.97 11.60 13.91
C LYS A 1043 35.78 12.53 15.11
N ARG A 1044 35.73 11.96 16.32
CA ARG A 1044 35.98 12.67 17.58
C ARG A 1044 37.46 13.06 17.65
N GLY A 1045 37.72 14.34 17.85
CA GLY A 1045 38.95 14.86 18.43
C GLY A 1045 38.60 15.46 19.79
N GLU A 1046 39.31 14.99 20.81
CA GLU A 1046 39.29 15.34 22.25
C GLU A 1046 38.09 14.90 23.09
#